data_AF-A0AAD8E8F5-F1
#
_entry.id   AF-A0AAD8E8F5-F1
#
_cell.length_a   1.000
_cell.length_b   1.000
_cell.length_c   1.000
_cell.angle_alpha   90.00
_cell.angle_beta   90.00
_cell.angle_gamma   90.00
#
_symmetry.space_group_name_H-M   'P 1'
#
loop_
_entity.id
_entity.type
_entity.pdbx_description
1 polymer ?
#
loop_
_entity_poly.entity_id
_entity_poly.type
_entity_poly.pdbx_seq_one_letter_code
_entity_poly.pdbx_strand_id
1 'polypeptide(L)'
;VSAKTGVIRAAYDFTQFKGKIDVEWKWFLMENMIGKVFGTFDGASISRHIAAEIFYKNPRKSFKQVDVGLDINVDRNNWQFGTNVSLAIPVSGNVTVTMNLKLPPPQYEVHTLLIYAHYTKEYRYIKGIVKYTTLNSKKMYAAHGTYNMLNDSSKIDGNLNFEWGREIYKSVANVIKIKRENKLIDFIYTLNSPKYANEDTFVATAFYNLEDSYHKVKGELFSPASHFIAGGNIDYQSSSNMRGKINTTTPFETIPYLGLNFKATTHALRHQRFIEAFWPNDTAKFDSHYTYEEKNLNTQLNGLVLVEIPLQTRHVGEIVYEYKKDKLLTTGRSSIKYNDKTFLEGRYNCDSQESAGFQKDVINMEIDNAFSPLGILYIHQFEYSGGHGGSNLPTTEIKGPEIFKLKNKTAFHLTGEALVRSTDTGQEITLTAIHMNRTVKLKTDYDFLDHEFKQRSVLHLDPHAWASYDITIVNKTNNDKEEEHMELNFAYPKRNFTVLGYYQLTNNSLSSEITFVWDKQARKKTVGASFDWKRLSMNPKKHHAVVSIKHPSFKRDVTLNGHYYSDESELMYIKTDLEYSTDMRQKLALSGKVKDNSNGTSKQYVFEVLGTHPATRLDLKVQGQVKFDGKVYETNNVGSYKRSYLPLQTGSLKGRVNTILKEIEYEGGSNISLPCLKNMTYEFYTVYKINSHGFKKQQSTDSIKFALQLNNHFCLNCPYILLNASQSLHLYGNIPDARNVMFAVWRDYEDIRISDASFYLRLNHSRLVTSKLKWRPEIRSEVINGIHDTIDSVWKAVMEGIDYWRQYIKSETSEAVNDVWLDAKPIVQTFLDDVNELKSLSEDFEELKIYLNKSYNANEFYIRDIVGITVYIIDELSIRGHIESLPDIINEIWEVMGESGKAIRKSILWIIETIKTTYKKIVDFIKWDFEW
;
A
#
# COMPACT_ATOMS: atom_id res chain seq x y z
N VAL A 1 6.38 67.49 -49.88
CA VAL A 1 6.80 68.32 -48.73
C VAL A 1 6.00 67.84 -47.52
N SER A 2 6.58 67.02 -46.63
CA SER A 2 5.92 66.62 -45.38
C SER A 2 6.16 67.71 -44.33
N ALA A 3 5.09 68.20 -43.69
CA ALA A 3 5.19 69.28 -42.72
C ALA A 3 5.90 68.80 -41.44
N LYS A 4 7.08 69.36 -41.13
CA LYS A 4 7.88 69.04 -39.93
C LYS A 4 7.22 69.49 -38.62
N THR A 5 6.25 70.38 -38.71
CA THR A 5 5.38 70.83 -37.63
C THR A 5 3.98 70.92 -38.18
N GLY A 6 2.98 70.51 -37.41
CA GLY A 6 1.60 70.62 -37.83
C GLY A 6 0.65 70.59 -36.65
N VAL A 7 -0.52 71.18 -36.88
CA VAL A 7 -1.63 71.18 -35.93
C VAL A 7 -2.87 70.79 -36.71
N ILE A 8 -3.54 69.73 -36.29
CA ILE A 8 -4.87 69.35 -36.77
C ILE A 8 -5.85 69.65 -35.66
N ARG A 9 -6.88 70.44 -35.97
CA ARG A 9 -7.99 70.70 -35.07
C ARG A 9 -9.25 70.18 -35.72
N ALA A 10 -9.87 69.17 -35.12
CA ALA A 10 -11.15 68.65 -35.52
C ALA A 10 -12.15 68.95 -34.41
N ALA A 11 -13.25 69.59 -34.75
CA ALA A 11 -14.35 69.82 -33.83
C ALA A 11 -15.65 69.39 -34.49
N TYR A 12 -16.54 68.80 -33.71
CA TYR A 12 -17.89 68.46 -34.13
C TYR A 12 -18.89 68.89 -33.06
N ASP A 13 -20.07 69.28 -33.52
CA ASP A 13 -21.13 69.78 -32.67
C ASP A 13 -22.45 69.19 -33.20
N PHE A 14 -22.94 68.17 -32.51
CA PHE A 14 -24.24 67.54 -32.76
C PHE A 14 -25.17 67.85 -31.59
N THR A 15 -26.48 67.84 -31.82
CA THR A 15 -27.49 68.23 -30.82
C THR A 15 -27.41 67.50 -29.47
N GLN A 16 -26.75 66.33 -29.40
CA GLN A 16 -26.58 65.55 -28.17
C GLN A 16 -25.11 65.44 -27.68
N PHE A 17 -24.12 65.82 -28.51
CA PHE A 17 -22.69 65.65 -28.20
C PHE A 17 -21.84 66.74 -28.86
N LYS A 18 -20.90 67.30 -28.11
CA LYS A 18 -19.85 68.18 -28.64
C LYS A 18 -18.48 67.60 -28.35
N GLY A 19 -17.58 67.69 -29.32
CA GLY A 19 -16.23 67.17 -29.17
C GLY A 19 -15.21 68.01 -29.92
N LYS A 20 -14.01 68.08 -29.36
CA LYS A 20 -12.85 68.75 -29.97
C LYS A 20 -11.62 67.87 -29.78
N ILE A 21 -10.86 67.67 -30.84
CA ILE A 21 -9.57 66.99 -30.82
C ILE A 21 -8.55 67.90 -31.50
N ASP A 22 -7.54 68.33 -30.74
CA ASP A 22 -6.37 69.05 -31.21
C ASP A 22 -5.17 68.11 -31.16
N VAL A 23 -4.57 67.82 -32.32
CA VAL A 23 -3.31 67.06 -32.43
C VAL A 23 -2.23 68.01 -32.88
N GLU A 24 -1.20 68.21 -32.06
CA GLU A 24 -0.03 69.03 -32.37
C GLU A 24 1.19 68.13 -32.48
N TRP A 25 1.99 68.29 -33.53
CA TRP A 25 3.27 67.59 -33.62
C TRP A 25 4.40 68.49 -34.07
N LYS A 26 5.58 68.17 -33.56
CA LYS A 26 6.87 68.73 -33.95
C LYS A 26 7.79 67.54 -34.19
N TRP A 27 8.27 67.35 -35.42
CA TRP A 27 8.97 66.14 -35.84
C TRP A 27 10.37 66.47 -36.39
N PHE A 28 11.24 67.00 -35.54
CA PHE A 28 12.67 67.15 -35.86
C PHE A 28 13.40 65.85 -35.53
N LEU A 29 13.56 65.00 -36.55
CA LEU A 29 14.16 63.68 -36.43
C LEU A 29 15.46 63.72 -35.62
N MET A 30 15.51 62.90 -34.55
CA MET A 30 16.65 62.73 -33.63
C MET A 30 17.08 64.00 -32.88
N GLU A 31 16.27 65.06 -32.83
CA GLU A 31 16.56 66.26 -32.05
C GLU A 31 15.44 66.57 -31.05
N ASN A 32 14.37 67.24 -31.47
CA ASN A 32 13.23 67.54 -30.61
C ASN A 32 11.96 67.07 -31.30
N MET A 33 11.44 65.90 -30.89
CA MET A 33 10.19 65.35 -31.38
C MET A 33 9.15 65.43 -30.27
N ILE A 34 7.98 65.98 -30.56
CA ILE A 34 6.87 66.10 -29.62
C ILE A 34 5.59 65.78 -30.37
N GLY A 35 4.73 64.96 -29.78
CA GLY A 35 3.35 64.77 -30.22
C GLY A 35 2.43 65.05 -29.04
N LYS A 36 1.51 66.00 -29.20
CA LYS A 36 0.47 66.31 -28.22
C LYS A 36 -0.89 66.01 -28.80
N VAL A 37 -1.75 65.35 -28.02
CA VAL A 37 -3.14 65.09 -28.35
C VAL A 37 -3.98 65.63 -27.21
N PHE A 38 -4.83 66.62 -27.51
CA PHE A 38 -5.81 67.17 -26.60
C PHE A 38 -7.20 66.85 -27.11
N GLY A 39 -7.97 66.08 -26.37
CA GLY A 39 -9.34 65.71 -26.71
C GLY A 39 -10.29 66.12 -25.61
N THR A 40 -11.41 66.75 -25.97
CA THR A 40 -12.53 67.01 -25.07
C THR A 40 -13.80 66.46 -25.68
N PHE A 41 -14.58 65.72 -24.90
CA PHE A 41 -15.88 65.19 -25.29
C PHE A 41 -16.90 65.50 -24.21
N ASP A 42 -17.95 66.22 -24.56
CA ASP A 42 -19.04 66.56 -23.65
C ASP A 42 -20.37 66.03 -24.22
N GLY A 43 -20.99 65.08 -23.52
CA GLY A 43 -22.35 64.59 -23.77
C GLY A 43 -23.32 64.96 -22.64
N ALA A 44 -24.59 64.55 -22.76
CA ALA A 44 -25.67 64.94 -21.84
C ALA A 44 -25.44 64.62 -20.34
N SER A 45 -24.58 63.65 -20.02
CA SER A 45 -24.27 63.26 -18.63
C SER A 45 -22.78 63.00 -18.35
N ILE A 46 -21.89 63.10 -19.35
CA ILE A 46 -20.47 62.74 -19.22
C ILE A 46 -19.62 63.78 -19.94
N SER A 47 -18.66 64.37 -19.23
CA SER A 47 -17.58 65.20 -19.77
C SER A 47 -16.25 64.47 -19.60
N ARG A 48 -15.52 64.26 -20.70
CA ARG A 48 -14.20 63.61 -20.71
C ARG A 48 -13.16 64.55 -21.30
N HIS A 49 -11.98 64.55 -20.68
CA HIS A 49 -10.83 65.33 -21.14
C HIS A 49 -9.61 64.41 -21.23
N ILE A 50 -8.86 64.46 -22.32
CA ILE A 50 -7.58 63.77 -22.43
C ILE A 50 -6.54 64.76 -22.96
N ALA A 51 -5.41 64.82 -22.28
CA ALA A 51 -4.22 65.51 -22.73
C ALA A 51 -3.07 64.50 -22.67
N ALA A 52 -2.56 64.09 -23.82
CA ALA A 52 -1.42 63.18 -23.93
C ALA A 52 -0.27 63.89 -24.64
N GLU A 53 0.91 63.89 -24.05
CA GLU A 53 2.15 64.41 -24.62
C GLU A 53 3.20 63.31 -24.65
N ILE A 54 3.64 62.94 -25.84
CA ILE A 54 4.85 62.15 -26.04
C ILE A 54 5.98 63.09 -26.46
N PHE A 55 7.14 62.98 -25.82
CA PHE A 55 8.29 63.82 -26.15
C PHE A 55 9.59 63.02 -26.23
N TYR A 56 10.45 63.49 -27.12
CA TYR A 56 11.84 63.11 -27.29
C TYR A 56 12.64 64.42 -27.36
N LYS A 57 13.53 64.64 -26.40
CA LYS A 57 14.38 65.83 -26.30
C LYS A 57 15.85 65.40 -26.37
N ASN A 58 16.52 65.81 -27.44
CA ASN A 58 17.95 65.66 -27.68
C ASN A 58 18.46 67.00 -28.27
N PRO A 59 18.66 68.02 -27.42
CA PRO A 59 19.03 69.37 -27.89
C PRO A 59 20.26 69.33 -28.79
N ARG A 60 20.16 69.95 -29.98
CA ARG A 60 21.24 70.07 -30.98
C ARG A 60 21.81 68.73 -31.47
N LYS A 61 21.10 67.61 -31.29
CA LYS A 61 21.57 66.25 -31.62
C LYS A 61 22.89 65.88 -30.91
N SER A 62 23.11 66.43 -29.72
CA SER A 62 24.37 66.24 -28.99
C SER A 62 24.49 64.87 -28.32
N PHE A 63 23.36 64.17 -28.14
CA PHE A 63 23.20 62.90 -27.41
C PHE A 63 23.67 62.93 -25.94
N LYS A 64 24.23 64.05 -25.46
CA LYS A 64 24.73 64.24 -24.09
C LYS A 64 23.64 64.03 -23.04
N GLN A 65 22.41 64.41 -23.37
CA GLN A 65 21.22 64.18 -22.57
C GLN A 65 20.05 63.93 -23.52
N VAL A 66 19.48 62.74 -23.44
CA VAL A 66 18.33 62.28 -24.22
C VAL A 66 17.21 62.01 -23.25
N ASP A 67 16.17 62.83 -23.28
CA ASP A 67 14.97 62.62 -22.46
C ASP A 67 13.84 62.10 -23.36
N VAL A 68 13.23 60.98 -22.97
CA VAL A 68 12.08 60.38 -23.64
C VAL A 68 11.00 60.17 -22.60
N GLY A 69 9.78 60.60 -22.91
CA GLY A 69 8.70 60.49 -21.94
C GLY A 69 7.32 60.57 -22.55
N LEU A 70 6.36 60.21 -21.71
CA LEU A 70 4.94 60.21 -21.99
C LEU A 70 4.24 60.81 -20.78
N ASP A 71 3.48 61.87 -20.97
CA ASP A 71 2.62 62.48 -19.96
C ASP A 71 1.17 62.40 -20.42
N ILE A 72 0.33 61.67 -19.70
CA ILE A 72 -1.09 61.49 -19.99
C ILE A 72 -1.88 62.01 -18.80
N ASN A 73 -2.75 62.97 -19.06
CA ASN A 73 -3.66 63.55 -18.09
C ASN A 73 -5.11 63.37 -18.59
N VAL A 74 -5.88 62.58 -17.87
CA VAL A 74 -7.28 62.26 -18.16
C VAL A 74 -8.19 62.90 -17.12
N ASP A 75 -9.29 63.48 -17.59
CA ASP A 75 -10.38 64.09 -16.83
C ASP A 75 -9.90 65.15 -15.83
N ARG A 76 -9.19 66.17 -16.36
CA ARG A 76 -8.73 67.37 -15.62
C ARG A 76 -8.04 67.04 -14.28
N ASN A 77 -6.97 66.24 -14.35
CA ASN A 77 -6.10 65.83 -13.23
C ASN A 77 -6.63 64.69 -12.33
N ASN A 78 -7.72 64.01 -12.73
CA ASN A 78 -8.20 62.82 -12.03
C ASN A 78 -7.29 61.62 -12.23
N TRP A 79 -6.85 61.37 -13.47
CA TRP A 79 -5.81 60.38 -13.78
C TRP A 79 -4.62 61.11 -14.40
N GLN A 80 -3.44 61.03 -13.76
CA GLN A 80 -2.21 61.54 -14.35
C GLN A 80 -1.15 60.45 -14.33
N PHE A 81 -0.62 60.11 -15.49
CA PHE A 81 0.47 59.19 -15.65
C PHE A 81 1.58 59.88 -16.43
N GLY A 82 2.70 60.13 -15.75
CA GLY A 82 3.88 60.74 -16.34
C GLY A 82 5.06 59.80 -16.24
N THR A 83 5.68 59.48 -17.36
CA THR A 83 6.97 58.79 -17.42
C THR A 83 8.01 59.72 -18.02
N ASN A 84 9.16 59.77 -17.38
CA ASN A 84 10.33 60.48 -17.88
C ASN A 84 11.55 59.55 -17.76
N VAL A 85 12.05 59.13 -18.91
CA VAL A 85 13.29 58.38 -19.06
C VAL A 85 14.35 59.36 -19.53
N SER A 86 15.27 59.71 -18.64
CA SER A 86 16.43 60.53 -18.99
C SER A 86 17.66 59.63 -19.14
N LEU A 87 18.29 59.69 -20.29
CA LEU A 87 19.44 58.90 -20.66
C LEU A 87 20.57 59.83 -21.10
N ALA A 88 21.61 59.95 -20.28
CA ALA A 88 22.74 60.81 -20.58
C ALA A 88 23.83 59.98 -21.28
N ILE A 89 24.00 60.15 -22.59
CA ILE A 89 25.12 59.52 -23.33
C ILE A 89 26.17 60.59 -23.62
N PRO A 90 27.14 60.76 -22.71
CA PRO A 90 28.52 60.58 -23.16
C PRO A 90 29.42 59.98 -22.05
N VAL A 91 30.17 58.93 -22.41
CA VAL A 91 31.29 58.30 -21.67
C VAL A 91 31.00 57.69 -20.28
N SER A 92 29.96 58.10 -19.56
CA SER A 92 29.50 57.48 -18.30
C SER A 92 28.06 56.99 -18.41
N GLY A 93 27.82 55.69 -18.25
CA GLY A 93 26.52 55.03 -18.41
C GLY A 93 25.53 55.37 -17.30
N ASN A 94 25.01 56.60 -17.31
CA ASN A 94 23.98 57.07 -16.38
C ASN A 94 22.59 56.87 -17.00
N VAL A 95 21.77 56.05 -16.36
CA VAL A 95 20.37 55.83 -16.73
C VAL A 95 19.51 56.23 -15.54
N THR A 96 18.60 57.17 -15.73
CA THR A 96 17.60 57.54 -14.72
C THR A 96 16.20 57.45 -15.32
N VAL A 97 15.37 56.61 -14.73
CA VAL A 97 13.97 56.43 -15.09
C VAL A 97 13.12 56.88 -13.92
N THR A 98 12.23 57.84 -14.14
CA THR A 98 11.24 58.28 -13.15
C THR A 98 9.85 58.08 -13.72
N MET A 99 9.02 57.30 -13.03
CA MET A 99 7.61 57.09 -13.37
C MET A 99 6.75 57.62 -12.23
N ASN A 100 5.79 58.46 -12.54
CA ASN A 100 4.84 59.03 -11.60
C ASN A 100 3.42 58.66 -12.04
N LEU A 101 2.66 58.04 -11.15
CA LEU A 101 1.24 57.70 -11.35
C LEU A 101 0.42 58.33 -10.23
N LYS A 102 -0.56 59.14 -10.60
CA LYS A 102 -1.52 59.75 -9.70
C LYS A 102 -2.89 59.12 -9.91
N LEU A 103 -3.46 58.59 -8.83
CA LEU A 103 -4.76 57.93 -8.84
C LEU A 103 -5.92 58.93 -8.57
N PRO A 104 -7.13 58.67 -9.09
CA PRO A 104 -8.30 59.51 -8.90
C PRO A 104 -8.94 59.32 -7.51
N PRO A 105 -9.84 60.23 -7.10
CA PRO A 105 -10.65 60.04 -5.89
C PRO A 105 -11.42 58.70 -5.92
N PRO A 106 -11.62 58.03 -4.77
CA PRO A 106 -11.35 58.51 -3.41
C PRO A 106 -9.91 58.28 -2.91
N GLN A 107 -9.08 57.52 -3.62
CA GLN A 107 -7.71 57.18 -3.22
C GLN A 107 -6.69 58.14 -3.85
N TYR A 108 -6.72 59.40 -3.44
CA TYR A 108 -5.77 60.43 -3.89
C TYR A 108 -4.34 60.08 -3.41
N GLU A 109 -3.59 59.37 -4.23
CA GLU A 109 -2.23 58.90 -3.94
C GLU A 109 -1.33 59.12 -5.16
N VAL A 110 -0.08 59.51 -4.92
CA VAL A 110 0.95 59.68 -5.94
C VAL A 110 2.01 58.62 -5.73
N HIS A 111 2.14 57.73 -6.70
CA HIS A 111 3.11 56.66 -6.75
C HIS A 111 4.30 57.09 -7.61
N THR A 112 5.50 57.07 -7.04
CA THR A 112 6.75 57.40 -7.74
C THR A 112 7.66 56.18 -7.73
N LEU A 113 8.06 55.72 -8.92
CA LEU A 113 9.12 54.74 -9.13
C LEU A 113 10.34 55.44 -9.72
N LEU A 114 11.46 55.37 -9.01
CA LEU A 114 12.76 55.88 -9.43
C LEU A 114 13.71 54.70 -9.63
N ILE A 115 14.25 54.56 -10.84
CA ILE A 115 15.33 53.63 -11.14
C ILE A 115 16.52 54.46 -11.59
N TYR A 116 17.64 54.30 -10.90
CA TYR A 116 18.91 54.92 -11.22
C TYR A 116 19.97 53.84 -11.36
N ALA A 117 20.69 53.85 -12.47
CA ALA A 117 21.82 52.98 -12.71
C ALA A 117 23.00 53.79 -13.23
N HIS A 118 24.16 53.58 -12.64
CA HIS A 118 25.43 54.12 -13.09
C HIS A 118 26.43 52.97 -13.25
N TYR A 119 27.09 52.90 -14.40
CA TYR A 119 28.11 51.90 -14.65
C TYR A 119 29.28 52.45 -15.48
N THR A 120 30.46 51.87 -15.27
CA THR A 120 31.65 52.15 -16.08
C THR A 120 31.73 51.25 -17.32
N LYS A 121 32.52 51.66 -18.31
CA LYS A 121 32.90 50.78 -19.43
C LYS A 121 33.53 49.50 -18.86
N GLU A 122 33.09 48.32 -19.33
CA GLU A 122 33.45 46.98 -18.80
C GLU A 122 32.79 46.56 -17.46
N TYR A 123 31.82 47.31 -16.92
CA TYR A 123 31.05 46.93 -15.73
C TYR A 123 31.88 46.69 -14.43
N ARG A 124 33.12 47.20 -14.37
CA ARG A 124 33.98 47.11 -13.17
C ARG A 124 33.39 47.83 -11.97
N TYR A 125 32.61 48.89 -12.21
CA TYR A 125 31.84 49.58 -11.20
C TYR A 125 30.37 49.66 -11.64
N ILE A 126 29.46 49.24 -10.75
CA ILE A 126 28.01 49.33 -10.94
C ILE A 126 27.41 49.93 -9.67
N LYS A 127 26.62 50.99 -9.81
CA LYS A 127 25.79 51.54 -8.75
C LYS A 127 24.33 51.53 -9.22
N GLY A 128 23.48 50.79 -8.52
CA GLY A 128 22.06 50.68 -8.82
C GLY A 128 21.21 51.18 -7.66
N ILE A 129 20.11 51.87 -7.96
CA ILE A 129 19.11 52.31 -6.99
C ILE A 129 17.74 52.07 -7.64
N VAL A 130 16.89 51.30 -6.98
CA VAL A 130 15.46 51.15 -7.32
C VAL A 130 14.69 51.60 -6.09
N LYS A 131 13.91 52.66 -6.24
CA LYS A 131 13.18 53.28 -5.13
C LYS A 131 11.74 53.51 -5.54
N TYR A 132 10.81 52.98 -4.75
CA TYR A 132 9.39 53.20 -4.89
C TYR A 132 8.88 53.95 -3.65
N THR A 133 8.19 55.06 -3.88
CA THR A 133 7.66 55.92 -2.81
C THR A 133 6.23 56.36 -3.10
N THR A 134 5.44 56.52 -2.04
CA THR A 134 4.11 57.14 -2.10
C THR A 134 4.09 58.44 -1.31
N LEU A 135 3.41 59.46 -1.83
CA LEU A 135 3.41 60.80 -1.23
C LEU A 135 2.57 60.88 0.05
N ASN A 136 1.33 60.37 0.01
CA ASN A 136 0.36 60.54 1.11
C ASN A 136 0.45 59.40 2.12
N SER A 137 0.53 58.14 1.67
CA SER A 137 0.72 56.98 2.57
C SER A 137 2.16 56.83 3.10
N LYS A 138 3.10 57.67 2.63
CA LYS A 138 4.52 57.70 3.04
C LYS A 138 5.22 56.33 2.96
N LYS A 139 4.77 55.42 2.10
CA LYS A 139 5.42 54.11 1.95
C LYS A 139 6.72 54.31 1.18
N MET A 140 7.79 53.71 1.66
CA MET A 140 9.09 53.67 0.99
C MET A 140 9.56 52.24 0.88
N TYR A 141 9.98 51.84 -0.31
CA TYR A 141 10.71 50.61 -0.59
C TYR A 141 11.90 51.00 -1.47
N ALA A 142 13.11 50.66 -1.04
CA ALA A 142 14.32 50.97 -1.78
C ALA A 142 15.28 49.79 -1.76
N ALA A 143 15.85 49.48 -2.91
CA ALA A 143 17.01 48.61 -3.04
C ALA A 143 18.11 49.44 -3.67
N HIS A 144 19.27 49.54 -3.03
CA HIS A 144 20.42 50.20 -3.62
C HIS A 144 21.70 49.45 -3.32
N GLY A 145 22.64 49.51 -4.25
CA GLY A 145 23.87 48.77 -4.10
C GLY A 145 24.99 49.29 -4.97
N THR A 146 26.20 48.93 -4.55
CA THR A 146 27.44 49.20 -5.26
C THR A 146 28.20 47.91 -5.43
N TYR A 147 28.69 47.68 -6.63
CA TYR A 147 29.62 46.62 -6.96
C TYR A 147 30.87 47.27 -7.53
N ASN A 148 32.03 46.95 -6.95
CA ASN A 148 33.33 47.43 -7.39
C ASN A 148 34.31 46.27 -7.54
N MET A 149 34.93 46.18 -8.71
CA MET A 149 35.90 45.18 -9.09
C MET A 149 37.20 45.90 -9.46
N LEU A 150 38.21 45.81 -8.59
CA LEU A 150 39.51 46.43 -8.82
C LEU A 150 40.34 45.60 -9.82
N ASN A 151 41.23 46.26 -10.56
CA ASN A 151 42.06 45.67 -11.63
C ASN A 151 42.72 44.37 -11.15
N ASP A 152 42.50 43.27 -11.89
CA ASP A 152 42.94 41.86 -11.70
C ASP A 152 41.89 40.83 -11.28
N SER A 153 40.60 41.16 -11.25
CA SER A 153 39.48 40.20 -11.02
C SER A 153 39.49 39.44 -9.69
N SER A 154 40.47 39.69 -8.83
CA SER A 154 40.69 39.01 -7.56
C SER A 154 40.16 39.78 -6.35
N LYS A 155 39.83 41.07 -6.53
CA LYS A 155 39.29 41.95 -5.49
C LYS A 155 37.89 42.42 -5.85
N ILE A 156 36.91 41.97 -5.06
CA ILE A 156 35.51 42.36 -5.19
C ILE A 156 35.08 43.04 -3.90
N ASP A 157 34.45 44.20 -4.02
CA ASP A 157 33.80 44.93 -2.94
C ASP A 157 32.35 45.20 -3.35
N GLY A 158 31.42 44.53 -2.67
CA GLY A 158 30.00 44.59 -2.93
C GLY A 158 29.23 45.06 -1.70
N ASN A 159 28.30 45.98 -1.89
CA ASN A 159 27.38 46.43 -0.85
C ASN A 159 25.95 46.45 -1.42
N LEU A 160 25.01 45.81 -0.74
CA LEU A 160 23.60 45.75 -1.11
C LEU A 160 22.74 46.15 0.10
N ASN A 161 21.92 47.16 -0.08
CA ASN A 161 21.01 47.69 0.92
C ASN A 161 19.56 47.53 0.47
N PHE A 162 18.73 46.95 1.34
CA PHE A 162 17.28 46.84 1.14
C PHE A 162 16.56 47.54 2.29
N GLU A 163 15.74 48.53 1.97
CA GLU A 163 15.04 49.37 2.94
C GLU A 163 13.54 49.35 2.67
N TRP A 164 12.73 49.22 3.71
CA TRP A 164 11.29 49.43 3.62
C TRP A 164 10.70 50.00 4.90
N GLY A 165 9.68 50.86 4.78
CA GLY A 165 9.03 51.47 5.94
C GLY A 165 8.19 52.69 5.61
N ARG A 166 7.66 53.34 6.67
CA ARG A 166 6.86 54.58 6.56
C ARG A 166 7.66 55.86 6.85
N GLU A 167 8.71 55.77 7.68
CA GLU A 167 9.55 56.87 8.15
C GLU A 167 10.98 56.34 8.38
N ILE A 168 12.01 57.20 8.33
CA ILE A 168 13.44 56.80 8.47
C ILE A 168 13.73 56.07 9.80
N TYR A 169 12.99 56.40 10.87
CA TYR A 169 13.11 55.75 12.19
C TYR A 169 12.13 54.58 12.40
N LYS A 170 11.26 54.30 11.42
CA LYS A 170 10.33 53.15 11.40
C LYS A 170 10.61 52.22 10.22
N SER A 171 11.77 52.36 9.57
CA SER A 171 12.17 51.52 8.46
C SER A 171 13.01 50.35 8.94
N VAL A 172 12.84 49.22 8.26
CA VAL A 172 13.75 48.09 8.34
C VAL A 172 14.78 48.27 7.22
N ALA A 173 16.06 48.17 7.56
CA ALA A 173 17.15 48.22 6.59
C ALA A 173 18.01 46.96 6.72
N ASN A 174 18.29 46.30 5.60
CA ASN A 174 19.18 45.16 5.50
C ASN A 174 20.39 45.59 4.70
N VAL A 175 21.57 45.44 5.28
CA VAL A 175 22.84 45.80 4.67
C VAL A 175 23.67 44.54 4.52
N ILE A 176 24.04 44.20 3.30
CA ILE A 176 24.91 43.06 2.98
C ILE A 176 26.19 43.62 2.40
N LYS A 177 27.32 43.42 3.09
CA LYS A 177 28.65 43.77 2.62
C LYS A 177 29.43 42.50 2.35
N ILE A 178 30.04 42.42 1.17
CA ILE A 178 30.87 41.29 0.75
C ILE A 178 32.18 41.85 0.24
N LYS A 179 33.27 41.44 0.86
CA LYS A 179 34.62 41.75 0.43
C LYS A 179 35.35 40.45 0.13
N ARG A 180 35.86 40.31 -1.09
CA ARG A 180 36.67 39.17 -1.51
C ARG A 180 38.04 39.65 -1.93
N GLU A 181 39.09 39.06 -1.38
CA GLU A 181 40.48 39.27 -1.80
C GLU A 181 41.15 37.90 -2.03
N ASN A 182 41.36 37.51 -3.29
CA ASN A 182 41.86 36.19 -3.66
C ASN A 182 40.98 35.04 -3.12
N LYS A 183 41.49 34.33 -2.10
CA LYS A 183 40.85 33.21 -1.39
C LYS A 183 40.18 33.64 -0.08
N LEU A 184 40.37 34.90 0.33
CA LEU A 184 39.75 35.49 1.50
C LEU A 184 38.36 36.00 1.13
N ILE A 185 37.36 35.65 1.92
CA ILE A 185 35.99 36.15 1.82
C ILE A 185 35.60 36.69 3.20
N ASP A 186 35.15 37.93 3.23
CA ASP A 186 34.61 38.61 4.39
C ASP A 186 33.18 39.05 4.07
N PHE A 187 32.24 38.59 4.86
CA PHE A 187 30.80 38.78 4.70
C PHE A 187 30.24 39.38 5.98
N ILE A 188 29.56 40.50 5.86
CA ILE A 188 28.89 41.18 6.97
C ILE A 188 27.45 41.43 6.57
N TYR A 189 26.52 40.90 7.35
CA TYR A 189 25.11 41.22 7.26
C TYR A 189 24.66 41.99 8.49
N THR A 190 24.00 43.11 8.27
CA THR A 190 23.46 43.98 9.32
C THR A 190 21.97 44.19 9.07
N LEU A 191 21.16 43.94 10.09
CA LEU A 191 19.73 44.23 10.11
C LEU A 191 19.46 45.36 11.10
N ASN A 192 18.87 46.44 10.58
CA ASN A 192 18.40 47.57 11.36
C ASN A 192 16.88 47.54 11.40
N SER A 193 16.32 47.58 12.59
CA SER A 193 14.88 47.58 12.80
C SER A 193 14.49 48.58 13.89
N PRO A 194 13.21 49.00 13.96
CA PRO A 194 12.75 49.92 15.00
C PRO A 194 12.81 49.36 16.43
N LYS A 195 13.17 48.09 16.62
CA LYS A 195 13.26 47.44 17.94
C LYS A 195 14.35 48.06 18.81
N TYR A 196 15.47 48.48 18.22
CA TYR A 196 16.58 49.12 18.91
C TYR A 196 16.90 50.44 18.20
N ALA A 197 16.70 51.56 18.90
CA ALA A 197 16.80 52.89 18.28
C ALA A 197 18.25 53.36 18.06
N ASN A 198 19.20 52.85 18.85
CA ASN A 198 20.58 53.35 18.90
C ASN A 198 21.63 52.31 18.45
N GLU A 199 21.22 51.09 18.08
CA GLU A 199 22.13 50.02 17.68
C GLU A 199 21.49 49.07 16.66
N ASP A 200 22.32 48.39 15.89
CA ASP A 200 21.85 47.43 14.89
C ASP A 200 21.16 46.25 15.59
N THR A 201 20.03 45.78 15.02
CA THR A 201 19.22 44.74 15.64
C THR A 201 19.88 43.37 15.56
N PHE A 202 20.55 43.08 14.45
CA PHE A 202 21.27 41.83 14.26
C PHE A 202 22.48 42.06 13.38
N VAL A 203 23.62 41.51 13.79
CA VAL A 203 24.87 41.56 13.02
C VAL A 203 25.40 40.14 12.89
N ALA A 204 25.64 39.71 11.66
CA ALA A 204 26.29 38.45 11.35
C ALA A 204 27.57 38.71 10.57
N THR A 205 28.70 38.22 11.08
CA THR A 205 29.98 38.26 10.39
C THR A 205 30.38 36.84 10.02
N ALA A 206 30.91 36.68 8.81
CA ALA A 206 31.48 35.42 8.35
C ALA A 206 32.77 35.70 7.59
N PHE A 207 33.83 35.04 8.00
CA PHE A 207 35.16 35.19 7.45
C PHE A 207 35.68 33.80 7.05
N TYR A 208 36.24 33.74 5.84
CA TYR A 208 36.85 32.55 5.28
C TYR A 208 38.22 32.90 4.71
N ASN A 209 39.24 32.10 5.03
CA ASN A 209 40.56 32.19 4.40
C ASN A 209 41.18 30.80 4.24
N LEU A 210 41.95 30.59 3.16
CA LEU A 210 42.75 29.38 2.95
C LEU A 210 44.23 29.71 3.13
N GLU A 211 44.83 29.25 4.22
CA GLU A 211 46.22 29.51 4.62
C GLU A 211 46.91 28.18 5.00
N ASP A 212 48.10 27.90 4.46
CA ASP A 212 48.89 26.68 4.75
C ASP A 212 48.12 25.35 4.64
N SER A 213 47.22 25.22 3.65
CA SER A 213 46.32 24.07 3.44
C SER A 213 45.22 23.88 4.49
N TYR A 214 45.09 24.80 5.46
CA TYR A 214 43.97 24.85 6.40
C TYR A 214 42.93 25.88 5.95
N HIS A 215 41.67 25.46 5.93
CA HIS A 215 40.52 26.33 5.81
C HIS A 215 40.24 26.94 7.18
N LYS A 216 40.39 28.26 7.28
CA LYS A 216 40.05 29.06 8.47
C LYS A 216 38.65 29.63 8.28
N VAL A 217 37.71 29.19 9.10
CA VAL A 217 36.32 29.66 9.09
C VAL A 217 36.03 30.32 10.43
N LYS A 218 35.68 31.60 10.40
CA LYS A 218 35.23 32.34 11.57
C LYS A 218 33.84 32.90 11.31
N GLY A 219 32.93 32.74 12.25
CA GLY A 219 31.60 33.36 12.18
C GLY A 219 31.16 33.86 13.54
N GLU A 220 30.52 35.03 13.59
CA GLU A 220 30.01 35.62 14.83
C GLU A 220 28.61 36.21 14.58
N LEU A 221 27.71 36.05 15.55
CA LEU A 221 26.33 36.51 15.53
C LEU A 221 26.07 37.38 16.76
N PHE A 222 25.44 38.53 16.57
CA PHE A 222 25.10 39.49 17.62
C PHE A 222 23.63 39.91 17.51
N SER A 223 22.91 39.98 18.64
CA SER A 223 21.58 40.62 18.72
C SER A 223 21.25 41.08 20.16
N PRO A 224 21.06 42.39 20.41
CA PRO A 224 21.43 43.49 19.49
C PRO A 224 22.95 43.51 19.24
N ALA A 225 23.46 44.42 18.41
CA ALA A 225 24.87 44.45 18.02
C ALA A 225 25.87 44.42 19.19
N SER A 226 25.48 44.95 20.36
CA SER A 226 26.28 44.92 21.59
C SER A 226 26.32 43.56 22.32
N HIS A 227 25.45 42.60 21.96
CA HIS A 227 25.31 41.32 22.65
C HIS A 227 25.64 40.14 21.74
N PHE A 228 26.72 39.42 22.08
CA PHE A 228 27.14 38.22 21.37
C PHE A 228 26.16 37.06 21.64
N ILE A 229 25.71 36.39 20.57
CA ILE A 229 24.84 35.21 20.65
C ILE A 229 25.66 33.94 20.48
N ALA A 230 26.37 33.83 19.37
CA ALA A 230 27.09 32.63 19.01
C ALA A 230 28.22 32.95 18.04
N GLY A 231 29.28 32.17 18.11
CA GLY A 231 30.39 32.32 17.20
C GLY A 231 31.38 31.18 17.30
N GLY A 232 32.04 30.92 16.18
CA GLY A 232 32.98 29.82 16.06
C GLY A 232 34.22 30.26 15.30
N ASN A 233 35.37 29.70 15.69
CA ASN A 233 36.62 29.76 14.95
C ASN A 233 37.11 28.33 14.71
N ILE A 234 37.17 27.91 13.45
CA ILE A 234 37.45 26.54 13.05
C ILE A 234 38.56 26.55 12.00
N ASP A 235 39.66 25.87 12.31
CA ASP A 235 40.73 25.55 11.37
C ASP A 235 40.59 24.07 10.97
N TYR A 236 40.42 23.76 9.68
CA TYR A 236 40.39 22.37 9.21
C TYR A 236 41.16 22.14 7.91
N GLN A 237 41.83 21.00 7.82
CA GLN A 237 42.38 20.46 6.57
C GLN A 237 41.48 19.32 6.04
N SER A 238 40.95 18.50 6.94
CA SER A 238 39.98 17.44 6.66
C SER A 238 39.12 17.18 7.90
N SER A 239 38.08 16.33 7.79
CA SER A 239 37.26 15.95 8.96
C SER A 239 38.06 15.27 10.08
N SER A 240 39.20 14.66 9.72
CA SER A 240 40.09 13.98 10.68
C SER A 240 41.18 14.89 11.25
N ASN A 241 41.39 16.05 10.64
CA ASN A 241 42.41 17.04 11.01
C ASN A 241 41.74 18.42 11.11
N MET A 242 41.12 18.67 12.26
CA MET A 242 40.41 19.92 12.55
C MET A 242 40.64 20.34 14.01
N ARG A 243 40.61 21.65 14.25
CA ARG A 243 40.58 22.22 15.59
C ARG A 243 39.70 23.44 15.58
N GLY A 244 39.02 23.70 16.68
CA GLY A 244 38.20 24.88 16.76
C GLY A 244 37.63 25.14 18.13
N LYS A 245 37.06 26.33 18.24
CA LYS A 245 36.35 26.82 19.41
C LYS A 245 35.00 27.38 18.98
N ILE A 246 33.93 26.96 19.64
CA ILE A 246 32.58 27.46 19.44
C ILE A 246 32.09 27.99 20.79
N ASN A 247 31.60 29.22 20.82
CA ASN A 247 30.97 29.81 22.00
C ASN A 247 29.53 30.18 21.66
N THR A 248 28.61 29.94 22.58
CA THR A 248 27.22 30.37 22.47
C THR A 248 26.71 30.84 23.82
N THR A 249 25.91 31.90 23.84
CA THR A 249 25.06 32.25 24.97
C THR A 249 23.79 31.41 24.94
N THR A 250 23.19 31.12 26.09
CA THR A 250 21.89 30.42 26.15
C THR A 250 20.87 31.24 26.92
N PRO A 251 19.56 31.03 26.70
CA PRO A 251 18.52 31.71 27.46
C PRO A 251 18.30 31.13 28.87
N PHE A 252 19.03 30.08 29.27
CA PHE A 252 18.86 29.43 30.57
C PHE A 252 19.73 30.12 31.64
N GLU A 253 19.13 30.52 32.75
CA GLU A 253 19.85 31.17 33.87
C GLU A 253 20.95 30.29 34.48
N THR A 254 20.76 28.97 34.46
CA THR A 254 21.73 27.99 34.98
C THR A 254 22.96 27.80 34.08
N ILE A 255 22.84 28.07 32.77
CA ILE A 255 23.90 27.88 31.78
C ILE A 255 23.93 29.11 30.86
N PRO A 256 24.31 30.30 31.35
CA PRO A 256 24.26 31.54 30.59
C PRO A 256 25.14 31.50 29.32
N TYR A 257 26.21 30.71 29.33
CA TYR A 257 27.01 30.42 28.15
C TYR A 257 27.47 28.96 28.12
N LEU A 258 27.69 28.47 26.91
CA LEU A 258 28.27 27.17 26.61
C LEU A 258 29.40 27.38 25.60
N GLY A 259 30.57 26.85 25.92
CA GLY A 259 31.73 26.82 25.04
C GLY A 259 32.12 25.39 24.71
N LEU A 260 32.67 25.20 23.52
CA LEU A 260 33.14 23.92 23.01
C LEU A 260 34.52 24.10 22.40
N ASN A 261 35.51 23.42 22.93
CA ASN A 261 36.84 23.26 22.32
C ASN A 261 36.91 21.86 21.73
N PHE A 262 37.35 21.73 20.48
CA PHE A 262 37.55 20.42 19.87
C PHE A 262 38.86 20.36 19.10
N LYS A 263 39.46 19.16 19.08
CA LYS A 263 40.68 18.85 18.33
C LYS A 263 40.62 17.42 17.84
N ALA A 264 40.68 17.25 16.53
CA ALA A 264 40.86 15.97 15.86
C ALA A 264 42.21 15.99 15.13
N THR A 265 43.03 14.97 15.39
CA THR A 265 44.31 14.80 14.72
C THR A 265 44.48 13.33 14.33
N THR A 266 44.77 13.08 13.05
CA THR A 266 45.07 11.75 12.51
C THR A 266 46.41 11.80 11.79
N HIS A 267 47.39 11.11 12.35
CA HIS A 267 48.70 10.82 11.75
C HIS A 267 48.96 9.32 11.73
N ALA A 268 49.92 8.86 10.94
CA ALA A 268 50.20 7.43 10.74
C ALA A 268 50.47 6.64 12.04
N LEU A 269 51.02 7.29 13.08
CA LEU A 269 51.39 6.65 14.35
C LEU A 269 50.54 7.13 15.54
N ARG A 270 49.76 8.20 15.38
CA ARG A 270 49.05 8.85 16.48
C ARG A 270 47.70 9.39 16.04
N HIS A 271 46.69 9.02 16.79
CA HIS A 271 45.33 9.48 16.61
C HIS A 271 44.83 10.11 17.90
N GLN A 272 44.19 11.27 17.81
CA GLN A 272 43.58 11.94 18.94
C GLN A 272 42.23 12.55 18.56
N ARG A 273 41.23 12.40 19.42
CA ARG A 273 39.91 13.01 19.38
C ARG A 273 39.63 13.61 20.74
N PHE A 274 39.65 14.93 20.80
CA PHE A 274 39.44 15.69 22.02
C PHE A 274 38.26 16.63 21.85
N ILE A 275 37.34 16.60 22.82
CA ILE A 275 36.19 17.49 22.91
C ILE A 275 36.08 17.93 24.38
N GLU A 276 36.00 19.24 24.60
CA GLU A 276 35.77 19.84 25.91
C GLU A 276 34.61 20.82 25.79
N ALA A 277 33.51 20.53 26.48
CA ALA A 277 32.40 21.44 26.65
C ALA A 277 32.53 22.11 28.03
N PHE A 278 32.40 23.43 28.10
CA PHE A 278 32.54 24.19 29.33
C PHE A 278 31.41 25.23 29.48
N TRP A 279 30.93 25.39 30.71
CA TRP A 279 29.92 26.39 31.10
C TRP A 279 30.34 26.97 32.47
N PRO A 280 29.60 27.88 33.11
CA PRO A 280 30.04 28.43 34.39
C PRO A 280 30.34 27.34 35.43
N ASN A 281 31.55 27.39 35.98
CA ASN A 281 32.06 26.53 37.05
C ASN A 281 32.30 25.04 36.72
N ASP A 282 31.88 24.53 35.56
CA ASP A 282 31.97 23.10 35.22
C ASP A 282 32.43 22.84 33.78
N THR A 283 32.99 21.65 33.56
CA THR A 283 33.50 21.19 32.26
C THR A 283 33.22 19.70 32.05
N ALA A 284 32.74 19.32 30.87
CA ALA A 284 32.69 17.93 30.41
C ALA A 284 33.77 17.69 29.35
N LYS A 285 34.47 16.56 29.44
CA LYS A 285 35.61 16.25 28.57
C LYS A 285 35.51 14.85 27.99
N PHE A 286 35.91 14.73 26.74
CA PHE A 286 36.13 13.47 26.04
C PHE A 286 37.52 13.54 25.40
N ASP A 287 38.43 12.66 25.80
CA ASP A 287 39.74 12.52 25.18
C ASP A 287 39.97 11.06 24.82
N SER A 288 40.08 10.79 23.52
CA SER A 288 40.43 9.49 23.00
C SER A 288 41.71 9.62 22.20
N HIS A 289 42.74 8.88 22.59
CA HIS A 289 43.97 8.82 21.82
C HIS A 289 44.53 7.40 21.78
N TYR A 290 45.07 7.02 20.63
CA TYR A 290 45.81 5.77 20.49
C TYR A 290 47.06 5.96 19.64
N THR A 291 48.03 5.11 19.93
CA THR A 291 49.28 4.98 19.19
C THR A 291 49.33 3.62 18.52
N TYR A 292 49.76 3.61 17.26
CA TYR A 292 49.91 2.41 16.45
C TYR A 292 51.36 2.28 16.01
N GLU A 293 51.99 1.14 16.31
CA GLU A 293 53.32 0.79 15.83
C GLU A 293 53.30 -0.57 15.13
N GLU A 294 53.91 -0.65 13.95
CA GLU A 294 54.09 -1.88 13.20
C GLU A 294 55.57 -2.08 12.87
N LYS A 295 56.16 -3.19 13.34
CA LYS A 295 57.56 -3.56 13.11
C LYS A 295 57.65 -5.06 12.86
N ASN A 296 58.16 -5.48 11.69
CA ASN A 296 58.44 -6.89 11.36
C ASN A 296 57.27 -7.86 11.64
N LEU A 297 56.05 -7.53 11.16
CA LEU A 297 54.81 -8.28 11.40
C LEU A 297 54.30 -8.27 12.86
N ASN A 298 54.99 -7.60 13.78
CA ASN A 298 54.49 -7.34 15.12
C ASN A 298 53.70 -6.02 15.11
N THR A 299 52.49 -6.09 15.64
CA THR A 299 51.60 -4.93 15.76
C THR A 299 51.40 -4.61 17.23
N GLN A 300 51.66 -3.37 17.62
CA GLN A 300 51.35 -2.85 18.95
C GLN A 300 50.38 -1.69 18.84
N LEU A 301 49.31 -1.76 19.64
CA LEU A 301 48.27 -0.74 19.71
C LEU A 301 47.98 -0.44 21.18
N ASN A 302 48.22 0.80 21.57
CA ASN A 302 47.97 1.30 22.92
C ASN A 302 46.98 2.46 22.83
N GLY A 303 45.87 2.39 23.55
CA GLY A 303 44.86 3.42 23.52
C GLY A 303 44.28 3.76 24.88
N LEU A 304 43.81 5.00 24.98
CA LEU A 304 43.16 5.58 26.14
C LEU A 304 41.87 6.25 25.67
N VAL A 305 40.77 6.01 26.38
CA VAL A 305 39.55 6.79 26.29
C VAL A 305 39.22 7.31 27.68
N LEU A 306 39.20 8.63 27.81
CA LEU A 306 38.81 9.35 29.01
C LEU A 306 37.50 10.08 28.77
N VAL A 307 36.52 9.84 29.62
CA VAL A 307 35.23 10.54 29.62
C VAL A 307 35.02 11.12 31.00
N GLU A 308 34.80 12.43 31.06
CA GLU A 308 34.59 13.17 32.29
C GLU A 308 33.30 13.98 32.18
N ILE A 309 32.34 13.72 33.08
CA ILE A 309 31.04 14.38 33.09
C ILE A 309 30.73 14.89 34.51
N PRO A 310 30.53 16.21 34.69
CA PRO A 310 30.08 16.78 35.96
C PRO A 310 28.54 16.71 36.03
N LEU A 311 28.01 15.77 36.81
CA LEU A 311 26.59 15.71 37.19
C LEU A 311 26.42 16.28 38.61
N GLN A 312 25.71 15.59 39.52
CA GLN A 312 25.73 15.95 40.95
C GLN A 312 27.10 15.71 41.59
N THR A 313 27.83 14.71 41.09
CA THR A 313 29.23 14.42 41.43
C THR A 313 30.05 14.34 40.14
N ARG A 314 31.37 14.49 40.24
CA ARG A 314 32.26 14.35 39.08
C ARG A 314 32.43 12.87 38.76
N HIS A 315 32.09 12.46 37.54
CA HIS A 315 32.20 11.09 37.07
C HIS A 315 33.31 11.00 36.03
N VAL A 316 34.30 10.16 36.29
CA VAL A 316 35.46 9.93 35.42
C VAL A 316 35.47 8.46 35.01
N GLY A 317 35.25 8.20 33.73
CA GLY A 317 35.43 6.89 33.11
C GLY A 317 36.73 6.86 32.32
N GLU A 318 37.59 5.89 32.63
CA GLU A 318 38.87 5.68 31.95
C GLU A 318 38.90 4.26 31.37
N ILE A 319 39.10 4.14 30.06
CA ILE A 319 39.30 2.86 29.36
C ILE A 319 40.73 2.85 28.84
N VAL A 320 41.54 1.93 29.36
CA VAL A 320 42.89 1.66 28.89
C VAL A 320 42.87 0.34 28.15
N TYR A 321 43.36 0.31 26.91
CA TYR A 321 43.49 -0.93 26.15
C TYR A 321 44.85 -1.03 25.47
N GLU A 322 45.37 -2.24 25.47
CA GLU A 322 46.64 -2.64 24.88
C GLU A 322 46.41 -3.91 24.06
N TYR A 323 46.96 -3.94 22.86
CA TYR A 323 46.94 -5.11 21.99
C TYR A 323 48.32 -5.29 21.38
N LYS A 324 48.87 -6.49 21.54
CA LYS A 324 50.16 -6.89 20.99
C LYS A 324 50.01 -8.20 20.24
N LYS A 325 50.23 -8.15 18.93
CA LYS A 325 50.22 -9.32 18.05
C LYS A 325 51.64 -9.69 17.68
N ASP A 326 52.07 -10.89 18.08
CA ASP A 326 53.27 -11.57 17.60
C ASP A 326 52.86 -12.81 16.77
N LYS A 327 53.79 -13.46 16.04
CA LYS A 327 53.47 -14.55 15.09
C LYS A 327 52.76 -15.76 15.71
N LEU A 328 53.14 -16.16 16.92
CA LEU A 328 52.60 -17.36 17.61
C LEU A 328 51.80 -17.02 18.87
N LEU A 329 51.96 -15.80 19.38
CA LEU A 329 51.36 -15.34 20.63
C LEU A 329 50.71 -13.98 20.38
N THR A 330 49.42 -13.88 20.62
CA THR A 330 48.72 -12.59 20.63
C THR A 330 48.20 -12.32 22.03
N THR A 331 48.50 -11.14 22.57
CA THR A 331 48.07 -10.71 23.89
C THR A 331 47.27 -9.42 23.80
N GLY A 332 46.23 -9.31 24.61
CA GLY A 332 45.40 -8.13 24.73
C GLY A 332 45.02 -7.88 26.18
N ARG A 333 44.98 -6.62 26.58
CA ARG A 333 44.54 -6.20 27.90
C ARG A 333 43.60 -5.02 27.77
N SER A 334 42.51 -5.04 28.51
CA SER A 334 41.64 -3.89 28.68
C SER A 334 41.31 -3.68 30.14
N SER A 335 41.22 -2.43 30.58
CA SER A 335 40.81 -2.07 31.93
C SER A 335 39.86 -0.89 31.85
N ILE A 336 38.71 -1.03 32.52
CA ILE A 336 37.72 0.03 32.67
C ILE A 336 37.77 0.47 34.13
N LYS A 337 38.13 1.72 34.36
CA LYS A 337 38.08 2.37 35.66
C LYS A 337 36.96 3.40 35.69
N TYR A 338 36.30 3.47 36.84
CA TYR A 338 35.28 4.47 37.14
C TYR A 338 35.64 5.13 38.47
N ASN A 339 35.86 6.45 38.47
CA ASN A 339 36.30 7.22 39.63
C ASN A 339 37.48 6.55 40.38
N ASP A 340 38.55 6.25 39.64
CA ASP A 340 39.78 5.59 40.10
C ASP A 340 39.62 4.16 40.62
N LYS A 341 38.42 3.56 40.53
CA LYS A 341 38.17 2.15 40.88
C LYS A 341 38.04 1.31 39.62
N THR A 342 38.85 0.25 39.53
CA THR A 342 38.72 -0.72 38.44
C THR A 342 37.42 -1.50 38.56
N PHE A 343 36.59 -1.42 37.53
CA PHE A 343 35.29 -2.09 37.46
C PHE A 343 35.37 -3.42 36.69
N LEU A 344 36.15 -3.42 35.61
CA LEU A 344 36.30 -4.57 34.72
C LEU A 344 37.72 -4.63 34.18
N GLU A 345 38.32 -5.82 34.23
CA GLU A 345 39.57 -6.15 33.54
C GLU A 345 39.34 -7.28 32.54
N GLY A 346 39.72 -7.03 31.28
CA GLY A 346 39.75 -8.04 30.24
C GLY A 346 41.19 -8.45 29.95
N ARG A 347 41.43 -9.75 29.81
CA ARG A 347 42.69 -10.31 29.29
C ARG A 347 42.37 -11.24 28.13
N TYR A 348 43.17 -11.16 27.09
CA TYR A 348 43.08 -12.00 25.91
C TYR A 348 44.46 -12.58 25.64
N ASN A 349 44.56 -13.90 25.55
CA ASN A 349 45.77 -14.60 25.14
C ASN A 349 45.39 -15.62 24.06
N CYS A 350 46.08 -15.58 22.92
CA CYS A 350 45.93 -16.57 21.86
C CYS A 350 47.27 -17.23 21.62
N ASP A 351 47.32 -18.55 21.84
CA ASP A 351 48.44 -19.41 21.51
C ASP A 351 48.13 -20.17 20.22
N SER A 352 48.85 -19.86 19.15
CA SER A 352 48.68 -20.47 17.83
C SER A 352 49.76 -21.53 17.58
N GLN A 353 49.35 -22.72 17.18
CA GLN A 353 50.22 -23.84 16.79
C GLN A 353 50.00 -24.16 15.31
N GLU A 354 51.06 -24.07 14.51
CA GLU A 354 51.02 -24.39 13.08
C GLU A 354 52.02 -25.51 12.78
N SER A 355 51.55 -26.58 12.11
CA SER A 355 52.39 -27.66 11.57
C SER A 355 51.84 -28.13 10.22
N ALA A 356 52.57 -28.97 9.48
CA ALA A 356 52.16 -29.42 8.16
C ALA A 356 50.82 -30.19 8.24
N GLY A 357 49.76 -29.64 7.63
CA GLY A 357 48.43 -30.25 7.62
C GLY A 357 47.64 -30.11 8.94
N PHE A 358 48.08 -29.26 9.87
CA PHE A 358 47.41 -29.04 11.15
C PHE A 358 47.59 -27.60 11.65
N GLN A 359 46.48 -26.97 12.04
CA GLN A 359 46.49 -25.66 12.71
C GLN A 359 45.59 -25.71 13.93
N LYS A 360 46.08 -25.17 15.05
CA LYS A 360 45.30 -25.09 16.29
C LYS A 360 45.53 -23.74 16.98
N ASP A 361 44.43 -23.04 17.22
CA ASP A 361 44.40 -21.82 18.01
C ASP A 361 43.72 -22.08 19.34
N VAL A 362 44.41 -21.71 20.43
CA VAL A 362 43.86 -21.76 21.79
C VAL A 362 43.73 -20.34 22.29
N ILE A 363 42.49 -19.87 22.38
CA ILE A 363 42.15 -18.52 22.79
C ILE A 363 41.61 -18.56 24.22
N ASN A 364 42.33 -17.95 25.16
CA ASN A 364 41.89 -17.74 26.52
C ASN A 364 41.50 -16.28 26.73
N MET A 365 40.24 -16.05 27.10
CA MET A 365 39.74 -14.73 27.48
C MET A 365 39.31 -14.75 28.95
N GLU A 366 39.79 -13.79 29.72
CA GLU A 366 39.45 -13.62 31.13
C GLU A 366 38.78 -12.27 31.30
N ILE A 367 37.57 -12.27 31.87
CA ILE A 367 36.81 -11.07 32.20
C ILE A 367 36.64 -11.05 33.72
N ASP A 368 37.52 -10.36 34.44
CA ASP A 368 37.42 -10.19 35.89
C ASP A 368 36.59 -8.94 36.21
N ASN A 369 35.55 -9.13 37.01
CA ASN A 369 34.66 -8.07 37.48
C ASN A 369 34.08 -8.47 38.84
N ALA A 370 33.46 -7.51 39.53
CA ALA A 370 32.93 -7.72 40.89
C ALA A 370 31.67 -8.62 40.94
N PHE A 371 30.95 -8.79 39.84
CA PHE A 371 29.66 -9.49 39.80
C PHE A 371 29.80 -10.97 39.43
N SER A 372 30.29 -11.24 38.22
CA SER A 372 30.47 -12.59 37.69
C SER A 372 31.74 -12.64 36.84
N PRO A 373 32.89 -13.01 37.43
CA PRO A 373 34.13 -13.13 36.68
C PRO A 373 34.08 -14.39 35.79
N LEU A 374 34.24 -14.21 34.48
CA LEU A 374 34.04 -15.24 33.45
C LEU A 374 35.33 -15.54 32.71
N GLY A 375 35.59 -16.82 32.49
CA GLY A 375 36.67 -17.32 31.65
C GLY A 375 36.07 -18.00 30.43
N ILE A 376 36.61 -17.68 29.26
CA ILE A 376 36.21 -18.26 27.98
C ILE A 376 37.47 -18.88 27.38
N LEU A 377 37.48 -20.20 27.25
CA LEU A 377 38.50 -20.93 26.52
C LEU A 377 37.88 -21.36 25.19
N TYR A 378 38.45 -20.91 24.08
CA TYR A 378 38.01 -21.31 22.75
C TYR A 378 39.14 -22.04 22.04
N ILE A 379 38.86 -23.27 21.64
CA ILE A 379 39.79 -24.10 20.88
C ILE A 379 39.27 -24.19 19.45
N HIS A 380 40.13 -23.84 18.49
CA HIS A 380 39.83 -24.02 17.07
C HIS A 380 40.93 -24.87 16.44
N GLN A 381 40.56 -26.01 15.89
CA GLN A 381 41.51 -26.96 15.31
C GLN A 381 41.06 -27.33 13.89
N PHE A 382 42.03 -27.31 12.98
CA PHE A 382 41.91 -27.76 11.60
C PHE A 382 42.86 -28.93 11.35
N GLU A 383 42.33 -29.98 10.73
CA GLU A 383 43.11 -31.07 10.17
C GLU A 383 42.91 -31.11 8.66
N TYR A 384 44.01 -31.10 7.92
CA TYR A 384 44.03 -31.21 6.47
C TYR A 384 44.62 -32.58 6.11
N SER A 385 43.81 -33.46 5.54
CA SER A 385 44.38 -34.59 4.78
C SER A 385 44.66 -34.12 3.36
N GLY A 386 45.80 -34.50 2.78
CA GLY A 386 46.13 -34.18 1.39
C GLY A 386 45.06 -34.69 0.44
N GLY A 387 44.17 -33.80 -0.01
CA GLY A 387 43.03 -34.14 -0.85
C GLY A 387 43.48 -34.66 -2.22
N HIS A 388 42.74 -35.62 -2.78
CA HIS A 388 42.89 -35.98 -4.18
C HIS A 388 42.22 -34.89 -5.04
N GLY A 389 43.03 -34.09 -5.77
CA GLY A 389 42.54 -33.05 -6.67
C GLY A 389 43.16 -31.66 -6.49
N GLY A 390 44.06 -31.46 -5.53
CA GLY A 390 44.81 -30.21 -5.37
C GLY A 390 44.10 -29.11 -4.58
N SER A 391 42.93 -29.37 -3.98
CA SER A 391 42.26 -28.47 -3.03
C SER A 391 42.64 -28.82 -1.58
N ASN A 392 43.28 -27.88 -0.88
CA ASN A 392 43.60 -27.99 0.56
C ASN A 392 42.38 -27.60 1.42
N LEU A 393 41.27 -28.33 1.31
CA LEU A 393 40.12 -28.14 2.20
C LEU A 393 40.33 -28.93 3.51
N PRO A 394 39.95 -28.39 4.68
CA PRO A 394 40.05 -29.09 5.95
C PRO A 394 39.09 -30.28 5.96
N THR A 395 39.60 -31.47 6.26
CA THR A 395 38.78 -32.69 6.31
C THR A 395 38.12 -32.88 7.67
N THR A 396 38.72 -32.33 8.72
CA THR A 396 38.10 -32.22 10.03
C THR A 396 38.29 -30.81 10.60
N GLU A 397 37.20 -30.20 11.06
CA GLU A 397 37.19 -28.95 11.82
C GLU A 397 36.58 -29.19 13.20
N ILE A 398 37.28 -28.75 14.26
CA ILE A 398 36.82 -28.83 15.64
C ILE A 398 36.78 -27.43 16.23
N LYS A 399 35.62 -27.05 16.78
CA LYS A 399 35.42 -25.81 17.54
C LYS A 399 34.91 -26.15 18.93
N GLY A 400 35.69 -25.81 19.95
CA GLY A 400 35.39 -26.10 21.34
C GLY A 400 35.34 -24.85 22.21
N PRO A 401 34.20 -24.14 22.30
CA PRO A 401 34.00 -23.11 23.31
C PRO A 401 33.72 -23.72 24.68
N GLU A 402 34.52 -23.34 25.67
CA GLU A 402 34.30 -23.60 27.09
C GLU A 402 34.09 -22.28 27.82
N ILE A 403 33.00 -22.18 28.59
CA ILE A 403 32.70 -21.01 29.41
C ILE A 403 32.65 -21.47 30.87
N PHE A 404 33.42 -20.82 31.72
CA PHE A 404 33.51 -21.14 33.14
C PHE A 404 33.59 -19.90 34.02
N LYS A 405 33.27 -20.04 35.30
CA LYS A 405 33.49 -18.96 36.29
C LYS A 405 34.95 -18.94 36.73
N LEU A 406 35.66 -17.83 36.52
CA LEU A 406 37.13 -17.69 36.71
C LEU A 406 37.61 -18.19 38.08
N LYS A 407 36.90 -17.81 39.15
CA LYS A 407 37.29 -18.10 40.54
C LYS A 407 36.72 -19.44 41.06
N ASN A 408 35.78 -20.07 40.34
CA ASN A 408 35.21 -21.37 40.72
C ASN A 408 34.64 -22.11 39.49
N LYS A 409 35.46 -22.92 38.82
CA LYS A 409 35.05 -23.72 37.66
C LYS A 409 33.93 -24.73 37.96
N THR A 410 33.83 -25.22 39.19
CA THR A 410 32.79 -26.21 39.56
C THR A 410 31.40 -25.60 39.71
N ALA A 411 31.31 -24.29 39.97
CA ALA A 411 30.03 -23.60 40.08
C ALA A 411 29.36 -23.36 38.72
N PHE A 412 30.16 -23.16 37.67
CA PHE A 412 29.67 -22.95 36.31
C PHE A 412 30.73 -23.41 35.31
N HIS A 413 30.36 -24.40 34.49
CA HIS A 413 31.17 -24.93 33.39
C HIS A 413 30.24 -25.44 32.29
N LEU A 414 30.31 -24.82 31.12
CA LEU A 414 29.60 -25.21 29.91
C LEU A 414 30.65 -25.50 28.84
N THR A 415 30.61 -26.70 28.28
CA THR A 415 31.48 -27.12 27.18
C THR A 415 30.61 -27.34 25.95
N GLY A 416 30.89 -26.60 24.89
CA GLY A 416 30.37 -26.87 23.55
C GLY A 416 31.46 -27.48 22.69
N GLU A 417 31.09 -28.41 21.83
CA GLU A 417 31.96 -28.98 20.81
C GLU A 417 31.19 -29.06 19.49
N ALA A 418 31.74 -28.47 18.43
CA ALA A 418 31.27 -28.65 17.06
C ALA A 418 32.36 -29.36 16.27
N LEU A 419 32.06 -30.59 15.85
CA LEU A 419 32.90 -31.42 15.00
C LEU A 419 32.27 -31.48 13.61
N VAL A 420 32.99 -30.96 12.61
CA VAL A 420 32.59 -31.04 11.20
C VAL A 420 33.58 -31.94 10.48
N ARG A 421 33.08 -32.99 9.85
CA ARG A 421 33.83 -33.89 8.99
C ARG A 421 33.32 -33.76 7.57
N SER A 422 34.20 -33.43 6.65
CA SER A 422 33.84 -33.34 5.23
C SER A 422 34.25 -34.63 4.51
N THR A 423 33.32 -35.22 3.76
CA THR A 423 33.56 -36.37 2.86
C THR A 423 33.52 -35.89 1.40
N ASP A 424 33.82 -36.79 0.45
CA ASP A 424 33.79 -36.45 -0.99
C ASP A 424 32.37 -36.11 -1.49
N THR A 425 31.34 -36.66 -0.85
CA THR A 425 29.93 -36.54 -1.23
C THR A 425 29.12 -35.62 -0.33
N GLY A 426 29.67 -35.18 0.81
CA GLY A 426 28.85 -34.64 1.88
C GLY A 426 29.59 -34.14 3.12
N GLN A 427 28.84 -33.92 4.19
CA GLN A 427 29.39 -33.53 5.50
C GLN A 427 28.63 -34.20 6.65
N GLU A 428 29.39 -34.57 7.68
CA GLU A 428 28.89 -35.01 8.98
C GLU A 428 29.20 -33.92 10.02
N ILE A 429 28.15 -33.40 10.66
CA ILE A 429 28.22 -32.36 11.68
C ILE A 429 27.72 -32.94 13.00
N THR A 430 28.57 -32.92 14.02
CA THR A 430 28.22 -33.30 15.38
C THR A 430 28.36 -32.09 16.28
N LEU A 431 27.25 -31.66 16.88
CA LEU A 431 27.22 -30.63 17.92
C LEU A 431 26.96 -31.31 19.25
N THR A 432 27.86 -31.10 20.21
CA THR A 432 27.75 -31.61 21.57
C THR A 432 27.76 -30.44 22.54
N ALA A 433 26.78 -30.39 23.43
CA ALA A 433 26.76 -29.45 24.55
C ALA A 433 26.75 -30.26 25.85
N ILE A 434 27.72 -30.00 26.73
CA ILE A 434 27.90 -30.67 28.01
C ILE A 434 27.78 -29.65 29.13
N HIS A 435 26.88 -29.92 30.06
CA HIS A 435 26.69 -29.14 31.28
C HIS A 435 26.38 -30.09 32.44
N MET A 436 27.24 -30.10 33.46
CA MET A 436 27.13 -31.03 34.61
C MET A 436 27.04 -32.50 34.14
N ASN A 437 25.94 -33.20 34.44
CA ASN A 437 25.70 -34.59 34.05
C ASN A 437 24.86 -34.73 32.76
N ARG A 438 24.57 -33.63 32.05
CA ARG A 438 23.73 -33.63 30.84
C ARG A 438 24.57 -33.40 29.60
N THR A 439 24.26 -34.19 28.58
CA THR A 439 24.89 -34.11 27.26
C THR A 439 23.79 -34.07 26.21
N VAL A 440 23.65 -32.94 25.54
CA VAL A 440 22.79 -32.81 24.36
C VAL A 440 23.67 -32.99 23.14
N LYS A 441 23.26 -33.89 22.24
CA LYS A 441 24.01 -34.20 21.02
C LYS A 441 23.11 -34.10 19.81
N LEU A 442 23.43 -33.20 18.89
CA LEU A 442 22.83 -33.16 17.56
C LEU A 442 23.84 -33.73 16.58
N LYS A 443 23.47 -34.82 15.90
CA LYS A 443 24.24 -35.38 14.81
C LYS A 443 23.46 -35.22 13.53
N THR A 444 24.03 -34.55 12.54
CA THR A 444 23.42 -34.41 11.22
C THR A 444 24.42 -34.74 10.15
N ASP A 445 23.99 -35.46 9.13
CA ASP A 445 24.78 -35.84 7.98
C ASP A 445 23.96 -35.68 6.70
N TYR A 446 24.63 -35.29 5.62
CA TYR A 446 24.04 -35.25 4.29
C TYR A 446 25.03 -35.76 3.26
N ASP A 447 24.50 -36.42 2.23
CA ASP A 447 25.25 -36.93 1.10
C ASP A 447 24.52 -36.60 -0.22
N PHE A 448 25.29 -36.05 -1.17
CA PHE A 448 24.89 -35.89 -2.56
C PHE A 448 25.51 -37.00 -3.39
N LEU A 449 24.72 -38.03 -3.69
CA LEU A 449 25.06 -39.13 -4.58
C LEU A 449 24.53 -38.83 -5.99
N ASP A 450 25.00 -39.57 -6.99
CA ASP A 450 24.50 -39.41 -8.36
C ASP A 450 22.99 -39.71 -8.40
N HIS A 451 22.19 -38.70 -8.76
CA HIS A 451 20.72 -38.74 -8.76
C HIS A 451 20.02 -39.02 -7.41
N GLU A 452 20.74 -39.01 -6.29
CA GLU A 452 20.19 -39.33 -4.96
C GLU A 452 20.68 -38.35 -3.89
N PHE A 453 19.76 -37.78 -3.12
CA PHE A 453 20.06 -36.95 -1.95
C PHE A 453 19.62 -37.68 -0.68
N LYS A 454 20.54 -37.81 0.27
CA LYS A 454 20.26 -38.37 1.60
C LYS A 454 20.60 -37.35 2.66
N GLN A 455 19.71 -37.18 3.62
CA GLN A 455 20.01 -36.40 4.82
C GLN A 455 19.40 -37.07 6.04
N ARG A 456 20.24 -37.22 7.07
CA ARG A 456 19.85 -37.78 8.35
C ARG A 456 20.18 -36.79 9.46
N SER A 457 19.29 -36.70 10.43
CA SER A 457 19.55 -35.94 11.64
C SER A 457 19.01 -36.67 12.85
N VAL A 458 19.77 -36.66 13.94
CA VAL A 458 19.40 -37.26 15.22
C VAL A 458 19.72 -36.28 16.34
N LEU A 459 18.69 -35.89 17.06
CA LEU A 459 18.79 -35.09 18.28
C LEU A 459 18.65 -36.01 19.49
N HIS A 460 19.69 -36.07 20.30
CA HIS A 460 19.68 -36.72 21.61
C HIS A 460 19.62 -35.66 22.71
N LEU A 461 18.52 -35.65 23.47
CA LEU A 461 18.41 -34.88 24.71
C LEU A 461 18.87 -35.71 25.92
N ASP A 462 18.67 -37.03 25.85
CA ASP A 462 19.07 -38.05 26.82
C ASP A 462 19.06 -39.44 26.12
N PRO A 463 19.66 -40.53 26.66
CA PRO A 463 19.61 -41.84 26.02
C PRO A 463 18.19 -42.37 25.76
N HIS A 464 17.20 -41.93 26.55
CA HIS A 464 15.79 -42.33 26.39
C HIS A 464 14.92 -41.27 25.68
N ALA A 465 15.46 -40.08 25.39
CA ALA A 465 14.74 -38.98 24.78
C ALA A 465 15.49 -38.51 23.52
N TRP A 466 15.09 -39.05 22.37
CA TRP A 466 15.68 -38.74 21.08
C TRP A 466 14.62 -38.57 20.00
N ALA A 467 14.95 -37.83 18.95
CA ALA A 467 14.17 -37.74 17.73
C ALA A 467 15.11 -37.81 16.53
N SER A 468 14.72 -38.53 15.50
CA SER A 468 15.48 -38.63 14.26
C SER A 468 14.59 -38.43 13.06
N TYR A 469 15.14 -37.80 12.02
CA TYR A 469 14.57 -37.87 10.69
C TYR A 469 15.61 -38.34 9.69
N ASP A 470 15.13 -38.98 8.63
CA ASP A 470 15.90 -39.47 7.50
C ASP A 470 15.08 -39.17 6.25
N ILE A 471 15.64 -38.37 5.35
CA ILE A 471 15.05 -38.01 4.06
C ILE A 471 15.93 -38.56 2.94
N THR A 472 15.29 -39.28 2.02
CA THR A 472 15.91 -39.77 0.79
C THR A 472 15.10 -39.28 -0.40
N ILE A 473 15.75 -38.59 -1.33
CA ILE A 473 15.14 -38.10 -2.58
C ILE A 473 15.92 -38.74 -3.74
N VAL A 474 15.23 -39.48 -4.60
CA VAL A 474 15.82 -40.14 -5.77
C VAL A 474 15.20 -39.55 -7.03
N ASN A 475 16.03 -38.93 -7.87
CA ASN A 475 15.63 -38.41 -9.16
C ASN A 475 15.79 -39.50 -10.23
N LYS A 476 14.71 -39.84 -10.92
CA LYS A 476 14.66 -40.84 -12.01
C LYS A 476 14.27 -40.22 -13.35
N THR A 477 14.47 -38.92 -13.49
CA THR A 477 14.15 -38.15 -14.71
C THR A 477 14.96 -38.66 -15.89
N ASN A 478 14.29 -38.83 -17.03
CA ASN A 478 14.90 -39.17 -18.31
C ASN A 478 14.38 -38.21 -19.39
N ASN A 479 14.80 -38.39 -20.65
CA ASN A 479 14.40 -37.50 -21.75
C ASN A 479 12.88 -37.50 -22.05
N ASP A 480 12.15 -38.54 -21.64
CA ASP A 480 10.72 -38.73 -21.94
C ASP A 480 9.79 -38.40 -20.77
N LYS A 481 10.31 -38.44 -19.53
CA LYS A 481 9.54 -38.25 -18.30
C LYS A 481 10.38 -37.63 -17.18
N GLU A 482 9.74 -36.76 -16.40
CA GLU A 482 10.23 -36.31 -15.10
C GLU A 482 9.67 -37.24 -14.02
N GLU A 483 10.54 -37.79 -13.16
CA GLU A 483 10.14 -38.72 -12.11
C GLU A 483 11.01 -38.52 -10.88
N GLU A 484 10.39 -38.30 -9.71
CA GLU A 484 11.09 -38.20 -8.43
C GLU A 484 10.39 -39.02 -7.36
N HIS A 485 11.19 -39.70 -6.53
CA HIS A 485 10.74 -40.53 -5.41
C HIS A 485 11.27 -39.89 -4.13
N MET A 486 10.39 -39.70 -3.14
CA MET A 486 10.71 -39.13 -1.84
C MET A 486 10.32 -40.12 -0.74
N GLU A 487 11.26 -40.41 0.14
CA GLU A 487 11.04 -41.15 1.37
C GLU A 487 11.44 -40.28 2.57
N LEU A 488 10.50 -40.03 3.47
CA LEU A 488 10.73 -39.32 4.73
C LEU A 488 10.39 -40.24 5.89
N ASN A 489 11.39 -40.62 6.67
CA ASN A 489 11.26 -41.38 7.89
C ASN A 489 11.45 -40.46 9.09
N PHE A 490 10.48 -40.40 9.99
CA PHE A 490 10.54 -39.66 11.25
C PHE A 490 10.29 -40.62 12.41
N ALA A 491 11.27 -40.75 13.30
CA ALA A 491 11.23 -41.69 14.40
C ALA A 491 11.56 -41.01 15.74
N TYR A 492 10.88 -41.47 16.77
CA TYR A 492 11.17 -41.16 18.17
C TYR A 492 10.81 -42.40 19.01
N PRO A 493 11.24 -42.50 20.29
CA PRO A 493 11.15 -43.75 21.07
C PRO A 493 9.83 -44.53 21.02
N LYS A 494 8.69 -43.86 20.83
CA LYS A 494 7.38 -44.53 20.80
C LYS A 494 6.86 -44.86 19.41
N ARG A 495 7.27 -44.15 18.34
CA ARG A 495 6.64 -44.25 17.01
C ARG A 495 7.62 -44.00 15.87
N ASN A 496 7.26 -44.57 14.73
CA ASN A 496 7.88 -44.30 13.44
C ASN A 496 6.81 -43.89 12.44
N PHE A 497 7.12 -42.85 11.67
CA PHE A 497 6.30 -42.29 10.60
C PHE A 497 7.10 -42.34 9.31
N THR A 498 6.53 -42.93 8.28
CA THR A 498 7.15 -43.00 6.95
C THR A 498 6.19 -42.37 5.95
N VAL A 499 6.68 -41.38 5.21
CA VAL A 499 5.98 -40.77 4.08
C VAL A 499 6.69 -41.19 2.80
N LEU A 500 5.97 -41.85 1.91
CA LEU A 500 6.44 -42.22 0.59
C LEU A 500 5.68 -41.40 -0.44
N GLY A 501 6.39 -40.58 -1.21
CA GLY A 501 5.82 -39.79 -2.28
C GLY A 501 6.51 -40.11 -3.59
N TYR A 502 5.77 -40.18 -4.68
CA TYR A 502 6.36 -40.08 -6.01
C TYR A 502 5.48 -39.26 -6.94
N TYR A 503 6.11 -38.62 -7.92
CA TYR A 503 5.39 -38.04 -9.05
C TYR A 503 6.07 -38.44 -10.36
N GLN A 504 5.27 -38.52 -11.41
CA GLN A 504 5.68 -38.80 -12.77
C GLN A 504 4.96 -37.84 -13.72
N LEU A 505 5.71 -36.99 -14.41
CA LEU A 505 5.20 -36.03 -15.37
C LEU A 505 5.70 -36.38 -16.78
N THR A 506 4.78 -36.38 -17.75
CA THR A 506 5.06 -36.47 -19.18
C THR A 506 4.30 -35.36 -19.91
N ASN A 507 4.58 -35.14 -21.19
CA ASN A 507 3.87 -34.15 -22.02
C ASN A 507 2.33 -34.31 -22.03
N ASN A 508 1.82 -35.52 -21.80
CA ASN A 508 0.39 -35.84 -21.89
C ASN A 508 -0.20 -36.46 -20.61
N SER A 509 0.59 -36.63 -19.54
CA SER A 509 0.11 -37.22 -18.30
C SER A 509 0.84 -36.73 -17.07
N LEU A 510 0.13 -36.67 -15.94
CA LEU A 510 0.69 -36.45 -14.61
C LEU A 510 0.14 -37.55 -13.70
N SER A 511 1.02 -38.31 -13.06
CA SER A 511 0.67 -39.28 -12.03
C SER A 511 1.40 -38.90 -10.76
N SER A 512 0.72 -38.93 -9.62
CA SER A 512 1.33 -38.68 -8.32
C SER A 512 0.68 -39.56 -7.27
N GLU A 513 1.48 -40.04 -6.33
CA GLU A 513 1.01 -40.86 -5.22
C GLU A 513 1.74 -40.45 -3.95
N ILE A 514 0.98 -40.33 -2.87
CA ILE A 514 1.50 -40.11 -1.53
C ILE A 514 0.93 -41.18 -0.61
N THR A 515 1.81 -41.87 0.11
CA THR A 515 1.47 -42.92 1.06
C THR A 515 2.04 -42.56 2.42
N PHE A 516 1.15 -42.45 3.40
CA PHE A 516 1.50 -42.20 4.79
C PHE A 516 1.40 -43.50 5.58
N VAL A 517 2.51 -43.93 6.16
CA VAL A 517 2.61 -45.13 6.99
C VAL A 517 2.98 -44.72 8.40
N TRP A 518 2.25 -45.21 9.40
CA TRP A 518 2.63 -45.05 10.79
C TRP A 518 2.45 -46.34 11.56
N ASP A 519 3.36 -46.58 12.50
CA ASP A 519 3.33 -47.75 13.36
C ASP A 519 2.86 -47.39 14.77
N LYS A 520 1.96 -48.22 15.32
CA LYS A 520 1.71 -48.30 16.75
C LYS A 520 2.02 -49.72 17.21
N GLN A 521 3.20 -49.91 17.79
CA GLN A 521 3.66 -51.06 18.59
C GLN A 521 3.48 -52.50 18.05
N ALA A 522 2.88 -52.73 16.87
CA ALA A 522 2.84 -54.02 16.17
C ALA A 522 2.14 -53.99 14.79
N ARG A 523 1.30 -52.98 14.49
CA ARG A 523 0.47 -52.96 13.26
C ARG A 523 0.71 -51.70 12.43
N LYS A 524 1.24 -51.89 11.23
CA LYS A 524 1.42 -50.85 10.22
C LYS A 524 0.06 -50.38 9.72
N LYS A 525 -0.22 -49.09 9.86
CA LYS A 525 -1.36 -48.42 9.25
C LYS A 525 -0.90 -47.61 8.07
N THR A 526 -1.66 -47.65 6.99
CA THR A 526 -1.28 -47.04 5.72
C THR A 526 -2.48 -46.33 5.12
N VAL A 527 -2.30 -45.06 4.78
CA VAL A 527 -3.28 -44.26 4.02
C VAL A 527 -2.56 -43.74 2.78
N GLY A 528 -3.15 -43.96 1.60
CA GLY A 528 -2.62 -43.45 0.35
C GLY A 528 -3.60 -42.48 -0.31
N ALA A 529 -3.06 -41.56 -1.10
CA ALA A 529 -3.82 -40.78 -2.06
C ALA A 529 -3.08 -40.75 -3.39
N SER A 530 -3.78 -40.91 -4.51
CA SER A 530 -3.20 -40.76 -5.84
C SER A 530 -3.98 -39.77 -6.70
N PHE A 531 -3.28 -39.14 -7.62
CA PHE A 531 -3.84 -38.27 -8.63
C PHE A 531 -3.25 -38.62 -9.99
N ASP A 532 -4.13 -38.96 -10.94
CA ASP A 532 -3.77 -39.36 -12.29
C ASP A 532 -4.53 -38.50 -13.31
N TRP A 533 -3.80 -37.67 -14.06
CA TRP A 533 -4.31 -36.86 -15.16
C TRP A 533 -3.72 -37.33 -16.49
N LYS A 534 -4.56 -37.47 -17.52
CA LYS A 534 -4.14 -37.86 -18.87
C LYS A 534 -4.91 -37.08 -19.93
N ARG A 535 -4.19 -36.62 -20.96
CA ARG A 535 -4.76 -36.12 -22.22
C ARG A 535 -4.92 -37.30 -23.18
N LEU A 536 -6.13 -37.52 -23.69
CA LEU A 536 -6.41 -38.66 -24.59
C LEU A 536 -5.74 -38.43 -25.96
N SER A 537 -4.84 -39.33 -26.36
CA SER A 537 -3.99 -39.18 -27.56
C SER A 537 -4.76 -39.01 -28.87
N MET A 538 -6.02 -39.46 -28.95
CA MET A 538 -6.87 -39.34 -30.14
C MET A 538 -7.64 -38.01 -30.22
N ASN A 539 -7.74 -37.24 -29.12
CA ASN A 539 -8.39 -35.93 -29.14
C ASN A 539 -7.80 -35.04 -28.02
N PRO A 540 -6.92 -34.08 -28.34
CA PRO A 540 -6.22 -33.27 -27.34
C PRO A 540 -7.14 -32.37 -26.51
N LYS A 541 -8.41 -32.20 -26.94
CA LYS A 541 -9.44 -31.47 -26.18
C LYS A 541 -10.14 -32.32 -25.12
N LYS A 542 -9.82 -33.62 -25.01
CA LYS A 542 -10.37 -34.54 -23.99
C LYS A 542 -9.35 -34.78 -22.87
N HIS A 543 -9.78 -34.46 -21.66
CA HIS A 543 -9.02 -34.63 -20.43
C HIS A 543 -9.70 -35.65 -19.52
N HIS A 544 -8.90 -36.48 -18.89
CA HIS A 544 -9.34 -37.45 -17.90
C HIS A 544 -8.50 -37.28 -16.63
N ALA A 545 -9.15 -37.04 -15.50
CA ALA A 545 -8.51 -36.91 -14.19
C ALA A 545 -9.15 -37.89 -13.22
N VAL A 546 -8.32 -38.60 -12.45
CA VAL A 546 -8.74 -39.56 -11.42
C VAL A 546 -8.07 -39.17 -10.12
N VAL A 547 -8.86 -38.92 -9.09
CA VAL A 547 -8.38 -38.78 -7.71
C VAL A 547 -8.76 -40.06 -6.97
N SER A 548 -7.81 -40.72 -6.31
CA SER A 548 -8.07 -41.92 -5.52
C SER A 548 -7.62 -41.77 -4.08
N ILE A 549 -8.39 -42.33 -3.15
CA ILE A 549 -7.99 -42.52 -1.75
C ILE A 549 -7.87 -44.02 -1.53
N LYS A 550 -6.67 -44.45 -1.11
CA LYS A 550 -6.29 -45.84 -0.88
C LYS A 550 -6.24 -46.11 0.62
N HIS A 551 -6.89 -47.19 1.05
CA HIS A 551 -6.80 -47.67 2.42
C HIS A 551 -6.94 -49.20 2.42
N PRO A 552 -6.13 -49.95 3.21
CA PRO A 552 -6.21 -51.41 3.25
C PRO A 552 -7.60 -51.97 3.63
N SER A 553 -8.46 -51.17 4.27
CA SER A 553 -9.83 -51.58 4.60
C SER A 553 -10.81 -51.49 3.42
N PHE A 554 -10.46 -50.78 2.35
CA PHE A 554 -11.34 -50.61 1.20
C PHE A 554 -11.30 -51.85 0.31
N LYS A 555 -12.47 -52.36 -0.08
CA LYS A 555 -12.56 -53.43 -1.11
C LYS A 555 -12.22 -52.93 -2.51
N ARG A 556 -12.44 -51.63 -2.73
CA ARG A 556 -12.12 -50.85 -3.93
C ARG A 556 -11.76 -49.45 -3.46
N ASP A 557 -10.69 -48.87 -4.00
CA ASP A 557 -10.29 -47.51 -3.67
C ASP A 557 -11.43 -46.52 -3.97
N VAL A 558 -11.55 -45.49 -3.15
CA VAL A 558 -12.54 -44.44 -3.36
C VAL A 558 -12.01 -43.54 -4.46
N THR A 559 -12.63 -43.58 -5.64
CA THR A 559 -12.16 -42.85 -6.82
C THR A 559 -13.18 -41.81 -7.28
N LEU A 560 -12.68 -40.63 -7.64
CA LEU A 560 -13.42 -39.57 -8.33
C LEU A 560 -12.87 -39.45 -9.75
N ASN A 561 -13.64 -39.93 -10.73
CA ASN A 561 -13.27 -39.87 -12.14
C ASN A 561 -13.93 -38.67 -12.80
N GLY A 562 -13.13 -37.72 -13.29
CA GLY A 562 -13.57 -36.54 -14.02
C GLY A 562 -13.18 -36.62 -15.49
N HIS A 563 -14.17 -36.46 -16.37
CA HIS A 563 -13.98 -36.32 -17.82
C HIS A 563 -14.36 -34.91 -18.23
N TYR A 564 -13.46 -34.23 -18.93
CA TYR A 564 -13.70 -32.91 -19.50
C TYR A 564 -13.49 -32.93 -21.00
N TYR A 565 -14.43 -32.36 -21.73
CA TYR A 565 -14.37 -32.18 -23.18
C TYR A 565 -14.93 -30.81 -23.57
N SER A 566 -14.27 -30.15 -24.51
CA SER A 566 -14.73 -28.88 -25.08
C SER A 566 -14.41 -28.83 -26.57
N ASP A 567 -15.33 -28.34 -27.37
CA ASP A 567 -15.21 -28.18 -28.82
C ASP A 567 -16.04 -26.99 -29.33
N GLU A 568 -16.01 -26.68 -30.62
CA GLU A 568 -16.73 -25.52 -31.20
C GLU A 568 -18.26 -25.61 -31.02
N SER A 569 -18.83 -26.81 -31.10
CA SER A 569 -20.28 -27.05 -30.91
C SER A 569 -20.67 -27.43 -29.47
N GLU A 570 -19.77 -28.12 -28.76
CA GLU A 570 -19.94 -28.49 -27.35
C GLU A 570 -18.99 -27.65 -26.50
N LEU A 571 -19.43 -26.44 -26.14
CA LEU A 571 -18.62 -25.49 -25.37
C LEU A 571 -18.04 -26.11 -24.09
N MET A 572 -18.82 -26.96 -23.44
CA MET A 572 -18.43 -27.63 -22.20
C MET A 572 -19.18 -28.96 -22.04
N TYR A 573 -18.44 -30.03 -21.78
CA TYR A 573 -18.99 -31.30 -21.32
C TYR A 573 -18.13 -31.80 -20.16
N ILE A 574 -18.74 -31.85 -18.98
CA ILE A 574 -18.16 -32.42 -17.77
C ILE A 574 -18.95 -33.67 -17.41
N LYS A 575 -18.25 -34.75 -17.12
CA LYS A 575 -18.83 -35.94 -16.49
C LYS A 575 -17.96 -36.35 -15.31
N THR A 576 -18.57 -36.47 -14.15
CA THR A 576 -17.92 -36.83 -12.90
C THR A 576 -18.58 -38.07 -12.31
N ASP A 577 -17.79 -39.10 -12.06
CA ASP A 577 -18.21 -40.39 -11.50
C ASP A 577 -17.49 -40.63 -10.16
N LEU A 578 -18.23 -40.64 -9.06
CA LEU A 578 -17.72 -41.01 -7.73
C LEU A 578 -18.02 -42.49 -7.46
N GLU A 579 -16.97 -43.27 -7.25
CA GLU A 579 -17.01 -44.70 -7.01
C GLU A 579 -16.38 -45.02 -5.64
N TYR A 580 -17.18 -45.44 -4.67
CA TYR A 580 -16.73 -45.80 -3.32
C TYR A 580 -17.06 -47.25 -2.93
N SER A 581 -17.67 -48.01 -3.84
CA SER A 581 -18.10 -49.40 -3.63
C SER A 581 -17.91 -50.22 -4.91
N THR A 582 -17.94 -51.54 -4.77
CA THR A 582 -17.99 -52.47 -5.91
C THR A 582 -19.38 -52.59 -6.52
N ASP A 583 -20.44 -52.15 -5.82
CA ASP A 583 -21.81 -52.15 -6.33
C ASP A 583 -22.04 -50.96 -7.27
N MET A 584 -22.42 -51.25 -8.52
CA MET A 584 -22.75 -50.26 -9.54
C MET A 584 -23.96 -49.38 -9.17
N ARG A 585 -24.80 -49.80 -8.22
CA ARG A 585 -25.91 -48.99 -7.70
C ARG A 585 -25.46 -47.87 -6.77
N GLN A 586 -24.27 -47.98 -6.19
CA GLN A 586 -23.65 -47.02 -5.28
C GLN A 586 -22.65 -46.09 -6.01
N LYS A 587 -22.81 -45.96 -7.33
CA LYS A 587 -22.06 -45.01 -8.16
C LYS A 587 -22.85 -43.72 -8.29
N LEU A 588 -22.22 -42.59 -7.94
CA LEU A 588 -22.78 -41.27 -8.20
C LEU A 588 -22.23 -40.75 -9.53
N ALA A 589 -23.12 -40.50 -10.49
CA ALA A 589 -22.76 -39.93 -11.78
C ALA A 589 -23.40 -38.57 -11.95
N LEU A 590 -22.58 -37.55 -12.20
CA LEU A 590 -22.98 -36.17 -12.48
C LEU A 590 -22.47 -35.80 -13.87
N SER A 591 -23.28 -35.18 -14.70
CA SER A 591 -22.82 -34.64 -15.97
C SER A 591 -23.46 -33.30 -16.30
N GLY A 592 -22.64 -32.34 -16.72
CA GLY A 592 -23.06 -31.03 -17.19
C GLY A 592 -22.63 -30.84 -18.65
N LYS A 593 -23.51 -30.28 -19.47
CA LYS A 593 -23.28 -30.09 -20.89
C LYS A 593 -23.81 -28.74 -21.34
N VAL A 594 -22.99 -27.98 -22.07
CA VAL A 594 -23.35 -26.71 -22.71
C VAL A 594 -22.99 -26.79 -24.19
N LYS A 595 -23.97 -26.51 -25.05
CA LYS A 595 -23.89 -26.58 -26.51
C LYS A 595 -24.21 -25.24 -27.14
N ASP A 596 -23.46 -24.91 -28.19
CA ASP A 596 -23.77 -23.81 -29.09
C ASP A 596 -24.44 -24.37 -30.36
N ASN A 597 -25.73 -24.09 -30.51
CA ASN A 597 -26.55 -24.42 -31.67
C ASN A 597 -26.84 -23.17 -32.53
N SER A 598 -26.02 -22.12 -32.43
CA SER A 598 -26.20 -20.87 -33.17
C SER A 598 -26.17 -21.09 -34.68
N ASN A 599 -27.05 -20.41 -35.40
CA ASN A 599 -27.11 -20.43 -36.87
C ASN A 599 -27.09 -19.00 -37.41
N GLY A 600 -25.95 -18.58 -37.99
CA GLY A 600 -25.75 -17.22 -38.51
C GLY A 600 -25.91 -16.14 -37.44
N THR A 601 -26.87 -15.23 -37.63
CA THR A 601 -27.17 -14.13 -36.70
C THR A 601 -28.02 -14.53 -35.50
N SER A 602 -28.63 -15.72 -35.51
CA SER A 602 -29.41 -16.26 -34.39
C SER A 602 -28.50 -17.05 -33.46
N LYS A 603 -28.29 -16.57 -32.23
CA LYS A 603 -27.55 -17.29 -31.19
C LYS A 603 -28.48 -18.24 -30.44
N GLN A 604 -28.11 -19.50 -30.30
CA GLN A 604 -28.91 -20.49 -29.56
C GLN A 604 -27.99 -21.34 -28.69
N TYR A 605 -28.13 -21.21 -27.37
CA TYR A 605 -27.39 -21.99 -26.38
C TYR A 605 -28.30 -23.00 -25.71
N VAL A 606 -27.83 -24.23 -25.55
CA VAL A 606 -28.55 -25.31 -24.86
C VAL A 606 -27.67 -25.84 -23.73
N PHE A 607 -28.23 -25.95 -22.53
CA PHE A 607 -27.56 -26.55 -21.38
C PHE A 607 -28.35 -27.74 -20.84
N GLU A 608 -27.63 -28.73 -20.32
CA GLU A 608 -28.17 -29.95 -19.72
C GLU A 608 -27.34 -30.35 -18.50
N VAL A 609 -28.02 -30.62 -17.38
CA VAL A 609 -27.43 -31.13 -16.14
C VAL A 609 -28.15 -32.42 -15.76
N LEU A 610 -27.40 -33.51 -15.61
CA LEU A 610 -27.89 -34.82 -15.22
C LEU A 610 -27.19 -35.27 -13.94
N GLY A 611 -27.94 -35.85 -13.01
CA GLY A 611 -27.40 -36.42 -11.79
C GLY A 611 -28.12 -37.71 -11.42
N THR A 612 -27.38 -38.79 -11.21
CA THR A 612 -27.96 -40.11 -10.88
C THR A 612 -27.20 -40.79 -9.76
N HIS A 613 -27.95 -41.31 -8.78
CA HIS A 613 -27.43 -42.19 -7.73
C HIS A 613 -28.49 -43.27 -7.42
N PRO A 614 -28.38 -44.47 -8.01
CA PRO A 614 -29.43 -45.49 -7.93
C PRO A 614 -29.76 -45.95 -6.50
N ALA A 615 -28.77 -46.06 -5.61
CA ALA A 615 -28.97 -46.49 -4.22
C ALA A 615 -29.88 -45.55 -3.42
N THR A 616 -29.80 -44.23 -3.66
CA THR A 616 -30.66 -43.23 -3.01
C THR A 616 -31.88 -42.83 -3.87
N ARG A 617 -32.05 -43.47 -5.03
CA ARG A 617 -33.06 -43.14 -6.05
C ARG A 617 -33.00 -41.66 -6.50
N LEU A 618 -31.81 -41.07 -6.48
CA LEU A 618 -31.59 -39.72 -6.99
C LEU A 618 -31.62 -39.77 -8.52
N ASP A 619 -32.54 -39.02 -9.11
CA ASP A 619 -32.64 -38.78 -10.55
C ASP A 619 -32.94 -37.29 -10.76
N LEU A 620 -31.95 -36.58 -11.29
CA LEU A 620 -31.99 -35.17 -11.60
C LEU A 620 -31.76 -34.99 -13.10
N LYS A 621 -32.67 -34.28 -13.75
CA LYS A 621 -32.54 -33.89 -15.14
C LYS A 621 -33.02 -32.45 -15.31
N VAL A 622 -32.10 -31.56 -15.65
CA VAL A 622 -32.38 -30.16 -15.95
C VAL A 622 -31.90 -29.87 -17.36
N GLN A 623 -32.77 -29.32 -18.19
CA GLN A 623 -32.47 -28.96 -19.57
C GLN A 623 -33.00 -27.56 -19.84
N GLY A 624 -32.20 -26.71 -20.45
CA GLY A 624 -32.64 -25.36 -20.80
C GLY A 624 -32.03 -24.88 -22.10
N GLN A 625 -32.73 -23.93 -22.72
CA GLN A 625 -32.28 -23.28 -23.92
C GLN A 625 -32.50 -21.77 -23.84
N VAL A 626 -31.60 -21.03 -24.45
CA VAL A 626 -31.71 -19.57 -24.60
C VAL A 626 -31.40 -19.21 -26.05
N LYS A 627 -32.33 -18.47 -26.68
CA LYS A 627 -32.26 -18.06 -28.08
C LYS A 627 -32.32 -16.55 -28.21
N PHE A 628 -31.40 -15.98 -28.98
CA PHE A 628 -31.27 -14.56 -29.28
C PHE A 628 -31.21 -14.36 -30.80
N ASP A 629 -32.23 -13.75 -31.38
CA ASP A 629 -32.31 -13.49 -32.84
C ASP A 629 -32.39 -11.99 -33.16
N GLY A 630 -31.98 -11.13 -32.21
CA GLY A 630 -32.06 -9.66 -32.27
C GLY A 630 -33.49 -9.07 -32.23
N LYS A 631 -34.47 -9.81 -32.76
CA LYS A 631 -35.90 -9.49 -32.82
C LYS A 631 -36.73 -10.32 -31.84
N VAL A 632 -36.29 -11.55 -31.57
CA VAL A 632 -36.95 -12.47 -30.64
C VAL A 632 -35.92 -12.94 -29.63
N TYR A 633 -36.29 -12.85 -28.35
CA TYR A 633 -35.53 -13.35 -27.21
C TYR A 633 -36.39 -14.43 -26.55
N GLU A 634 -35.88 -15.65 -26.45
CA GLU A 634 -36.64 -16.78 -25.92
C GLU A 634 -35.78 -17.59 -24.96
N THR A 635 -36.35 -17.97 -23.82
CA THR A 635 -35.79 -18.96 -22.89
C THR A 635 -36.83 -20.03 -22.62
N ASN A 636 -36.39 -21.29 -22.61
CA ASN A 636 -37.23 -22.42 -22.25
C ASN A 636 -36.41 -23.38 -21.41
N ASN A 637 -36.82 -23.59 -20.16
CA ASN A 637 -36.12 -24.43 -19.19
C ASN A 637 -37.10 -25.46 -18.63
N VAL A 638 -36.68 -26.71 -18.57
CA VAL A 638 -37.45 -27.83 -18.02
C VAL A 638 -36.57 -28.58 -17.05
N GLY A 639 -37.05 -28.76 -15.83
CA GLY A 639 -36.39 -29.53 -14.79
C GLY A 639 -37.30 -30.66 -14.28
N SER A 640 -36.72 -31.82 -14.03
CA SER A 640 -37.35 -32.92 -13.32
C SER A 640 -36.42 -33.44 -12.22
N TYR A 641 -36.96 -33.66 -11.04
CA TYR A 641 -36.23 -34.13 -9.87
C TYR A 641 -37.00 -35.22 -9.13
N LYS A 642 -36.30 -36.30 -8.77
CA LYS A 642 -36.83 -37.41 -7.97
C LYS A 642 -35.79 -37.88 -6.97
N ARG A 643 -36.23 -38.15 -5.74
CA ARG A 643 -35.42 -38.69 -4.64
C ARG A 643 -36.27 -39.57 -3.72
N SER A 644 -35.68 -40.68 -3.28
CA SER A 644 -36.17 -41.62 -2.23
C SER A 644 -37.71 -41.75 -2.08
N TYR A 645 -38.33 -40.84 -1.31
CA TYR A 645 -39.76 -40.82 -0.91
C TYR A 645 -40.60 -39.69 -1.54
N LEU A 646 -40.01 -38.72 -2.24
CA LEU A 646 -40.74 -37.60 -2.85
C LEU A 646 -41.34 -38.01 -4.20
N PRO A 647 -42.58 -37.55 -4.53
CA PRO A 647 -43.13 -37.69 -5.86
C PRO A 647 -42.28 -36.88 -6.87
N LEU A 648 -42.33 -37.28 -8.14
CA LEU A 648 -41.60 -36.60 -9.22
C LEU A 648 -41.98 -35.12 -9.27
N GLN A 649 -41.02 -34.24 -9.03
CA GLN A 649 -41.21 -32.80 -9.16
C GLN A 649 -40.80 -32.36 -10.56
N THR A 650 -41.69 -31.67 -11.27
CA THR A 650 -41.40 -31.09 -12.58
C THR A 650 -41.63 -29.59 -12.56
N GLY A 651 -40.76 -28.87 -13.27
CA GLY A 651 -40.83 -27.43 -13.47
C GLY A 651 -40.55 -27.10 -14.92
N SER A 652 -41.29 -26.16 -15.48
CA SER A 652 -41.07 -25.60 -16.81
C SER A 652 -41.12 -24.07 -16.73
N LEU A 653 -40.16 -23.38 -17.34
CA LEU A 653 -40.11 -21.93 -17.40
C LEU A 653 -39.89 -21.52 -18.84
N LYS A 654 -40.86 -20.83 -19.43
CA LYS A 654 -40.78 -20.27 -20.77
C LYS A 654 -40.96 -18.75 -20.70
N GLY A 655 -40.01 -18.02 -21.26
CA GLY A 655 -40.08 -16.57 -21.42
C GLY A 655 -39.79 -16.20 -22.87
N ARG A 656 -40.63 -15.36 -23.47
CA ARG A 656 -40.46 -14.91 -24.85
C ARG A 656 -40.77 -13.42 -24.98
N VAL A 657 -39.83 -12.68 -25.55
CA VAL A 657 -39.97 -11.25 -25.89
C VAL A 657 -39.80 -11.10 -27.39
N ASN A 658 -40.83 -10.60 -28.06
CA ASN A 658 -40.80 -10.31 -29.49
C ASN A 658 -40.90 -8.79 -29.70
N THR A 659 -39.81 -8.18 -30.15
CA THR A 659 -39.73 -6.72 -30.31
C THR A 659 -40.48 -6.21 -31.55
N ILE A 660 -40.69 -7.06 -32.57
CA ILE A 660 -41.48 -6.71 -33.77
C ILE A 660 -42.96 -6.68 -33.44
N LEU A 661 -43.46 -7.74 -32.79
CA LEU A 661 -44.88 -7.84 -32.42
C LEU A 661 -45.21 -7.08 -31.12
N LYS A 662 -44.21 -6.45 -30.47
CA LYS A 662 -44.32 -5.82 -29.14
C LYS A 662 -45.07 -6.73 -28.16
N GLU A 663 -44.66 -8.00 -28.13
CA GLU A 663 -45.29 -9.08 -27.38
C GLU A 663 -44.33 -9.60 -26.30
N ILE A 664 -44.84 -9.73 -25.07
CA ILE A 664 -44.15 -10.38 -23.96
C ILE A 664 -45.02 -11.54 -23.49
N GLU A 665 -44.45 -12.74 -23.50
CA GLU A 665 -45.08 -13.98 -23.06
C GLU A 665 -44.21 -14.61 -21.96
N TYR A 666 -44.83 -14.88 -20.82
CA TYR A 666 -44.24 -15.62 -19.71
C TYR A 666 -45.16 -16.77 -19.36
N GLU A 667 -44.60 -17.96 -19.25
CA GLU A 667 -45.31 -19.18 -18.85
C GLU A 667 -44.41 -19.94 -17.87
N GLY A 668 -44.77 -19.90 -16.59
CA GLY A 668 -44.19 -20.74 -15.56
C GLY A 668 -45.13 -21.91 -15.31
N GLY A 669 -44.60 -23.13 -15.25
CA GLY A 669 -45.32 -24.35 -14.93
C GLY A 669 -44.63 -25.09 -13.81
N SER A 670 -45.37 -25.41 -12.75
CA SER A 670 -44.96 -26.32 -11.69
C SER A 670 -46.11 -27.29 -11.41
N ASN A 671 -45.85 -28.32 -10.60
CA ASN A 671 -46.89 -29.22 -10.12
C ASN A 671 -48.03 -28.51 -9.35
N ILE A 672 -47.83 -27.27 -8.89
CA ILE A 672 -48.74 -26.54 -7.99
C ILE A 672 -49.38 -25.32 -8.66
N SER A 673 -48.70 -24.67 -9.61
CA SER A 673 -49.20 -23.44 -10.26
C SER A 673 -48.71 -23.26 -11.69
N LEU A 674 -49.56 -22.64 -12.51
CA LEU A 674 -49.27 -22.22 -13.88
C LEU A 674 -49.55 -20.70 -14.02
N PRO A 675 -48.62 -19.82 -13.60
CA PRO A 675 -48.68 -18.40 -13.93
C PRO A 675 -48.36 -18.18 -15.42
N CYS A 676 -49.32 -17.64 -16.16
CA CYS A 676 -49.12 -17.18 -17.53
C CYS A 676 -49.44 -15.69 -17.65
N LEU A 677 -48.52 -14.92 -18.23
CA LEU A 677 -48.71 -13.51 -18.55
C LEU A 677 -48.48 -13.32 -20.05
N LYS A 678 -49.46 -12.73 -20.73
CA LYS A 678 -49.35 -12.40 -22.15
C LYS A 678 -49.78 -10.96 -22.41
N ASN A 679 -48.83 -10.13 -22.82
CA ASN A 679 -49.05 -8.72 -23.13
C ASN A 679 -48.83 -8.46 -24.62
N MET A 680 -49.83 -7.83 -25.27
CA MET A 680 -49.75 -7.38 -26.65
C MET A 680 -50.11 -5.89 -26.75
N THR A 681 -49.29 -5.16 -27.50
CA THR A 681 -49.47 -3.72 -27.73
C THR A 681 -49.71 -3.46 -29.21
N TYR A 682 -50.83 -2.82 -29.56
CA TYR A 682 -51.14 -2.45 -30.95
C TYR A 682 -51.11 -0.93 -31.11
N GLU A 683 -50.35 -0.45 -32.09
CA GLU A 683 -50.35 0.94 -32.54
C GLU A 683 -50.92 0.98 -33.96
N PHE A 684 -52.12 1.53 -34.12
CA PHE A 684 -52.67 1.92 -35.42
C PHE A 684 -52.90 3.43 -35.38
N TYR A 685 -52.65 4.15 -36.48
CA TYR A 685 -52.80 5.62 -36.58
C TYR A 685 -53.91 6.17 -35.68
N THR A 686 -53.53 6.94 -34.65
CA THR A 686 -54.38 7.61 -33.64
C THR A 686 -55.21 6.73 -32.67
N VAL A 687 -54.95 5.42 -32.61
CA VAL A 687 -55.53 4.49 -31.63
C VAL A 687 -54.44 3.66 -30.93
N TYR A 688 -54.30 3.82 -29.63
CA TYR A 688 -53.43 2.99 -28.79
C TYR A 688 -54.27 1.91 -28.10
N LYS A 689 -53.98 0.63 -28.36
CA LYS A 689 -54.64 -0.51 -27.68
C LYS A 689 -53.62 -1.35 -26.92
N ILE A 690 -53.89 -1.60 -25.64
CA ILE A 690 -53.12 -2.52 -24.80
C ILE A 690 -54.04 -3.66 -24.38
N ASN A 691 -53.67 -4.89 -24.74
CA ASN A 691 -54.36 -6.11 -24.31
C ASN A 691 -53.41 -6.92 -23.42
N SER A 692 -53.77 -7.05 -22.14
CA SER A 692 -53.04 -7.86 -21.16
C SER A 692 -53.93 -8.99 -20.65
N HIS A 693 -53.40 -10.21 -20.62
CA HIS A 693 -54.07 -11.39 -20.06
C HIS A 693 -53.16 -12.06 -19.04
N GLY A 694 -53.68 -12.24 -17.81
CA GLY A 694 -53.05 -13.05 -16.77
C GLY A 694 -53.89 -14.29 -16.47
N PHE A 695 -53.27 -15.47 -16.40
CA PHE A 695 -53.94 -16.71 -16.00
C PHE A 695 -53.28 -17.31 -14.76
N LYS A 696 -54.09 -17.71 -13.78
CA LYS A 696 -53.71 -18.66 -12.73
C LYS A 696 -54.61 -19.88 -12.91
N LYS A 697 -54.04 -21.06 -13.14
CA LYS A 697 -54.81 -22.29 -13.41
C LYS A 697 -55.58 -22.76 -12.17
N GLN A 698 -56.73 -22.14 -11.89
CA GLN A 698 -58.00 -22.77 -11.50
C GLN A 698 -59.12 -21.79 -11.12
N GLN A 699 -58.91 -20.47 -11.00
CA GLN A 699 -60.02 -19.51 -10.82
C GLN A 699 -59.66 -18.15 -11.47
N SER A 700 -60.63 -17.62 -12.23
CA SER A 700 -60.72 -16.32 -12.92
C SER A 700 -59.65 -15.95 -13.96
N THR A 701 -60.12 -15.49 -15.13
CA THR A 701 -59.32 -14.83 -16.16
C THR A 701 -59.34 -13.32 -15.88
N ASP A 702 -58.20 -12.76 -15.47
CA ASP A 702 -58.06 -11.31 -15.35
C ASP A 702 -57.54 -10.76 -16.68
N SER A 703 -58.38 -10.01 -17.39
CA SER A 703 -58.04 -9.44 -18.71
C SER A 703 -58.20 -7.93 -18.70
N ILE A 704 -57.12 -7.18 -18.89
CA ILE A 704 -57.18 -5.71 -18.96
C ILE A 704 -57.13 -5.30 -20.43
N LYS A 705 -58.18 -4.59 -20.88
CA LYS A 705 -58.28 -4.03 -22.24
C LYS A 705 -58.33 -2.51 -22.16
N PHE A 706 -57.29 -1.84 -22.61
CA PHE A 706 -57.22 -0.38 -22.69
C PHE A 706 -57.24 0.05 -24.16
N ALA A 707 -58.09 1.02 -24.51
CA ALA A 707 -58.15 1.60 -25.86
C ALA A 707 -58.31 3.13 -25.78
N LEU A 708 -57.32 3.87 -26.30
CA LEU A 708 -57.35 5.33 -26.38
C LEU A 708 -57.40 5.75 -27.85
N GLN A 709 -58.44 6.49 -28.25
CA GLN A 709 -58.62 6.98 -29.63
C GLN A 709 -58.74 8.50 -29.65
N LEU A 710 -57.70 9.19 -30.11
CA LEU A 710 -57.57 10.65 -29.93
C LEU A 710 -58.32 11.48 -31.00
N ASN A 711 -58.57 10.94 -32.19
CA ASN A 711 -59.13 11.72 -33.31
C ASN A 711 -60.66 11.93 -33.27
N ASN A 712 -61.43 11.04 -32.63
CA ASN A 712 -62.89 11.11 -32.59
C ASN A 712 -63.45 11.61 -31.24
N HIS A 713 -62.63 12.33 -30.46
CA HIS A 713 -63.06 12.88 -29.17
C HIS A 713 -63.66 11.83 -28.20
N PHE A 714 -63.16 10.58 -28.26
CA PHE A 714 -63.74 9.41 -27.60
C PHE A 714 -62.69 8.66 -26.77
N CYS A 715 -62.92 8.53 -25.46
CA CYS A 715 -62.10 7.73 -24.56
C CYS A 715 -62.95 6.59 -24.00
N LEU A 716 -62.80 5.38 -24.54
CA LEU A 716 -63.46 4.18 -24.02
C LEU A 716 -62.45 3.36 -23.22
N ASN A 717 -62.59 3.38 -21.91
CA ASN A 717 -61.82 2.54 -21.02
C ASN A 717 -62.75 1.44 -20.48
N CYS A 718 -62.56 0.19 -20.92
CA CYS A 718 -63.25 -0.97 -20.35
C CYS A 718 -62.23 -1.82 -19.58
N PRO A 719 -61.83 -1.43 -18.36
CA PRO A 719 -61.08 -2.32 -17.50
C PRO A 719 -62.01 -3.46 -17.04
N TYR A 720 -61.91 -4.63 -17.69
CA TYR A 720 -62.42 -5.89 -17.12
C TYR A 720 -61.50 -6.31 -15.97
N ILE A 721 -61.55 -5.60 -14.83
CA ILE A 721 -60.91 -6.05 -13.60
C ILE A 721 -61.90 -7.00 -12.93
N LEU A 722 -61.77 -8.29 -13.24
CA LEU A 722 -62.54 -9.37 -12.63
C LEU A 722 -61.93 -9.76 -11.29
N LEU A 723 -61.93 -8.85 -10.32
CA LEU A 723 -61.64 -9.21 -8.93
C LEU A 723 -62.83 -10.02 -8.40
N ASN A 724 -62.80 -11.34 -8.63
CA ASN A 724 -63.83 -12.33 -8.29
C ASN A 724 -65.16 -12.19 -9.05
N ALA A 725 -65.18 -12.49 -10.36
CA ALA A 725 -66.37 -12.91 -11.15
C ALA A 725 -67.67 -12.06 -11.12
N SER A 726 -67.77 -10.99 -10.33
CA SER A 726 -69.03 -10.35 -9.92
C SER A 726 -69.03 -8.82 -10.06
N GLN A 727 -67.90 -8.22 -10.42
CA GLN A 727 -67.74 -6.76 -10.55
C GLN A 727 -66.98 -6.42 -11.83
N SER A 728 -67.48 -5.45 -12.61
CA SER A 728 -66.74 -4.84 -13.72
C SER A 728 -66.74 -3.31 -13.60
N LEU A 729 -65.58 -2.69 -13.77
CA LEU A 729 -65.43 -1.24 -13.77
C LEU A 729 -65.42 -0.73 -15.22
N HIS A 730 -66.25 0.26 -15.52
CA HIS A 730 -66.32 0.88 -16.84
C HIS A 730 -66.03 2.37 -16.71
N LEU A 731 -65.21 2.90 -17.62
CA LEU A 731 -64.93 4.34 -17.72
C LEU A 731 -65.13 4.80 -19.16
N TYR A 732 -66.00 5.79 -19.32
CA TYR A 732 -66.42 6.30 -20.61
C TYR A 732 -66.29 7.82 -20.62
N GLY A 733 -65.54 8.36 -21.57
CA GLY A 733 -65.43 9.78 -21.83
C GLY A 733 -65.73 10.05 -23.30
N ASN A 734 -66.56 11.04 -23.58
CA ASN A 734 -66.89 11.45 -24.93
C ASN A 734 -67.10 12.97 -24.98
N ILE A 735 -66.52 13.63 -25.97
CA ILE A 735 -66.78 15.03 -26.31
C ILE A 735 -67.48 15.01 -27.68
N PRO A 736 -68.81 14.75 -27.71
CA PRO A 736 -69.52 14.60 -28.97
C PRO A 736 -69.49 15.87 -29.84
N ASP A 737 -69.36 17.05 -29.23
CA ASP A 737 -69.11 18.32 -29.92
C ASP A 737 -68.39 19.32 -28.99
N ALA A 738 -67.95 20.47 -29.53
CA ALA A 738 -67.26 21.51 -28.75
C ALA A 738 -68.09 22.15 -27.63
N ARG A 739 -69.39 21.85 -27.51
CA ARG A 739 -70.32 22.41 -26.52
C ARG A 739 -70.74 21.38 -25.47
N ASN A 740 -70.42 20.10 -25.65
CA ASN A 740 -70.87 19.00 -24.80
C ASN A 740 -69.69 18.10 -24.41
N VAL A 741 -69.50 17.91 -23.11
CA VAL A 741 -68.54 16.94 -22.56
C VAL A 741 -69.29 15.98 -21.65
N MET A 742 -69.12 14.68 -21.88
CA MET A 742 -69.68 13.63 -21.04
C MET A 742 -68.56 12.72 -20.55
N PHE A 743 -68.55 12.46 -19.25
CA PHE A 743 -67.66 11.50 -18.64
C PHE A 743 -68.45 10.69 -17.61
N ALA A 744 -68.34 9.37 -17.64
CA ALA A 744 -69.03 8.49 -16.73
C ALA A 744 -68.13 7.31 -16.34
N VAL A 745 -68.09 7.04 -15.04
CA VAL A 745 -67.49 5.84 -14.44
C VAL A 745 -68.61 5.12 -13.71
N TRP A 746 -68.78 3.85 -14.00
CA TRP A 746 -69.76 3.00 -13.31
C TRP A 746 -69.20 1.60 -13.10
N ARG A 747 -69.72 0.95 -12.07
CA ARG A 747 -69.51 -0.47 -11.83
C ARG A 747 -70.79 -1.21 -12.14
N ASP A 748 -70.66 -2.33 -12.84
CA ASP A 748 -71.72 -3.30 -12.98
C ASP A 748 -71.44 -4.42 -11.95
N TYR A 749 -72.35 -4.57 -10.98
CA TYR A 749 -72.47 -5.73 -10.11
C TYR A 749 -73.59 -6.59 -10.68
N GLU A 750 -73.46 -7.91 -10.75
CA GLU A 750 -74.42 -8.88 -11.33
C GLU A 750 -75.72 -8.30 -11.94
N ASP A 751 -76.65 -7.75 -11.13
CA ASP A 751 -77.90 -7.12 -11.60
C ASP A 751 -78.05 -5.59 -11.36
N ILE A 752 -77.06 -4.92 -10.77
CA ILE A 752 -77.12 -3.50 -10.38
C ILE A 752 -75.96 -2.71 -11.01
N ARG A 753 -76.32 -1.69 -11.81
CA ARG A 753 -75.37 -0.66 -12.27
C ARG A 753 -75.28 0.47 -11.25
N ILE A 754 -74.09 0.66 -10.67
CA ILE A 754 -73.80 1.77 -9.75
C ILE A 754 -72.92 2.78 -10.48
N SER A 755 -73.44 4.00 -10.69
CA SER A 755 -72.65 5.10 -11.24
C SER A 755 -71.82 5.78 -10.14
N ASP A 756 -70.50 5.62 -10.22
CA ASP A 756 -69.53 6.17 -9.25
C ASP A 756 -69.13 7.62 -9.57
N ALA A 757 -69.03 7.94 -10.86
CA ALA A 757 -68.81 9.30 -11.31
C ALA A 757 -69.60 9.56 -12.59
N SER A 758 -70.27 10.70 -12.69
CA SER A 758 -70.84 11.19 -13.93
C SER A 758 -70.65 12.70 -13.98
N PHE A 759 -69.92 13.16 -14.99
CA PHE A 759 -69.73 14.55 -15.31
C PHE A 759 -70.38 14.85 -16.65
N TYR A 760 -71.23 15.87 -16.64
CA TYR A 760 -71.90 16.37 -17.82
C TYR A 760 -71.72 17.88 -17.88
N LEU A 761 -71.14 18.37 -18.97
CA LEU A 761 -70.99 19.80 -19.26
C LEU A 761 -71.68 20.10 -20.58
N ARG A 762 -72.62 21.06 -20.58
CA ARG A 762 -73.30 21.51 -21.80
C ARG A 762 -73.40 23.03 -21.86
N LEU A 763 -72.99 23.61 -23.00
CA LEU A 763 -73.29 24.99 -23.37
C LEU A 763 -74.66 25.04 -24.08
N ASN A 764 -75.71 25.48 -23.39
CA ASN A 764 -77.06 25.60 -23.97
C ASN A 764 -77.16 26.79 -24.93
N HIS A 765 -76.52 27.91 -24.57
CA HIS A 765 -76.35 29.10 -25.40
C HIS A 765 -74.98 29.72 -25.15
N SER A 766 -74.53 30.63 -26.02
CA SER A 766 -73.19 31.24 -25.99
C SER A 766 -72.81 31.94 -24.67
N ARG A 767 -73.74 32.09 -23.72
CA ARG A 767 -73.50 32.69 -22.40
C ARG A 767 -73.99 31.86 -21.21
N LEU A 768 -74.52 30.64 -21.40
CA LEU A 768 -75.08 29.84 -20.29
C LEU A 768 -74.56 28.39 -20.32
N VAL A 769 -73.72 28.06 -19.35
CA VAL A 769 -73.13 26.72 -19.13
C VAL A 769 -73.94 25.99 -18.07
N THR A 770 -74.40 24.78 -18.39
CA THR A 770 -74.98 23.85 -17.41
C THR A 770 -73.97 22.74 -17.14
N SER A 771 -73.50 22.63 -15.89
CA SER A 771 -72.63 21.55 -15.45
C SER A 771 -73.33 20.71 -14.38
N LYS A 772 -73.33 19.39 -14.55
CA LYS A 772 -73.76 18.44 -13.53
C LYS A 772 -72.63 17.46 -13.25
N LEU A 773 -72.06 17.56 -12.05
CA LEU A 773 -71.10 16.58 -11.53
C LEU A 773 -71.78 15.80 -10.40
N LYS A 774 -71.86 14.48 -10.58
CA LYS A 774 -72.18 13.53 -9.52
C LYS A 774 -70.94 12.66 -9.33
N TRP A 775 -70.33 12.70 -8.16
CA TRP A 775 -69.06 12.02 -7.90
C TRP A 775 -69.10 11.40 -6.50
N ARG A 776 -68.71 10.12 -6.40
CA ARG A 776 -68.46 9.41 -5.14
C ARG A 776 -66.99 9.60 -4.72
N PRO A 777 -66.69 10.32 -3.62
CA PRO A 777 -65.31 10.62 -3.21
C PRO A 777 -64.38 9.41 -3.10
N GLU A 778 -64.89 8.27 -2.62
CA GLU A 778 -64.10 7.05 -2.37
C GLU A 778 -63.53 6.37 -3.65
N ILE A 779 -64.06 6.66 -4.84
CA ILE A 779 -63.65 5.97 -6.08
C ILE A 779 -62.19 6.24 -6.45
N ARG A 780 -61.63 7.39 -6.06
CA ARG A 780 -60.22 7.73 -6.37
C ARG A 780 -59.26 6.79 -5.66
N SER A 781 -59.45 6.55 -4.37
CA SER A 781 -58.60 5.64 -3.59
C SER A 781 -58.83 4.18 -4.00
N GLU A 782 -60.08 3.78 -4.29
CA GLU A 782 -60.39 2.41 -4.72
C GLU A 782 -59.72 2.06 -6.06
N VAL A 783 -59.72 2.97 -7.05
CA VAL A 783 -59.07 2.74 -8.35
C VAL A 783 -57.55 2.72 -8.23
N ILE A 784 -56.95 3.66 -7.48
CA ILE A 784 -55.49 3.72 -7.31
C ILE A 784 -54.98 2.49 -6.55
N ASN A 785 -55.68 2.07 -5.50
CA ASN A 785 -55.31 0.89 -4.71
C ASN A 785 -55.53 -0.39 -5.51
N GLY A 786 -56.66 -0.54 -6.21
CA GLY A 786 -56.92 -1.73 -7.03
C GLY A 786 -55.90 -1.96 -8.15
N ILE A 787 -55.38 -0.88 -8.77
CA ILE A 787 -54.30 -0.98 -9.76
C ILE A 787 -52.98 -1.40 -9.09
N HIS A 788 -52.62 -0.79 -7.95
CA HIS A 788 -51.41 -1.17 -7.19
C HIS A 788 -51.48 -2.62 -6.71
N ASP A 789 -52.58 -3.03 -6.08
CA ASP A 789 -52.77 -4.37 -5.53
C ASP A 789 -52.69 -5.45 -6.62
N THR A 790 -53.19 -5.18 -7.83
CA THR A 790 -53.11 -6.11 -8.96
C THR A 790 -51.69 -6.24 -9.48
N ILE A 791 -50.97 -5.12 -9.65
CA ILE A 791 -49.57 -5.13 -10.10
C ILE A 791 -48.68 -5.81 -9.06
N ASP A 792 -48.85 -5.49 -7.79
CA ASP A 792 -48.10 -6.09 -6.69
C ASP A 792 -48.40 -7.59 -6.57
N SER A 793 -49.64 -8.02 -6.76
CA SER A 793 -50.00 -9.45 -6.72
C SER A 793 -49.34 -10.25 -7.85
N VAL A 794 -49.29 -9.70 -9.07
CA VAL A 794 -48.62 -10.35 -10.21
C VAL A 794 -47.10 -10.38 -9.99
N TRP A 795 -46.51 -9.26 -9.55
CA TRP A 795 -45.07 -9.17 -9.28
C TRP A 795 -44.64 -10.11 -8.15
N LYS A 796 -45.41 -10.15 -7.06
CA LYS A 796 -45.16 -11.03 -5.92
C LYS A 796 -45.28 -12.50 -6.32
N ALA A 797 -46.27 -12.88 -7.13
CA ALA A 797 -46.40 -14.26 -7.62
C ALA A 797 -45.22 -14.71 -8.50
N VAL A 798 -44.64 -13.81 -9.30
CA VAL A 798 -43.42 -14.09 -10.08
C VAL A 798 -42.21 -14.24 -9.17
N MET A 799 -42.01 -13.32 -8.22
CA MET A 799 -40.87 -13.35 -7.30
C MET A 799 -40.93 -14.54 -6.33
N GLU A 800 -42.09 -14.84 -5.76
CA GLU A 800 -42.31 -16.02 -4.91
C GLU A 800 -42.03 -17.33 -5.69
N GLY A 801 -42.38 -17.39 -6.98
CA GLY A 801 -42.06 -18.54 -7.83
C GLY A 801 -40.56 -18.74 -8.02
N ILE A 802 -39.80 -17.65 -8.26
CA ILE A 802 -38.34 -17.69 -8.41
C ILE A 802 -37.67 -18.08 -7.09
N ASP A 803 -38.07 -17.46 -5.98
CA ASP A 803 -37.52 -17.75 -4.65
C ASP A 803 -37.82 -19.18 -4.19
N TYR A 804 -39.02 -19.69 -4.49
CA TYR A 804 -39.38 -21.08 -4.22
C TYR A 804 -38.44 -22.07 -4.92
N TRP A 805 -38.23 -21.93 -6.24
CA TRP A 805 -37.35 -22.83 -6.98
C TRP A 805 -35.90 -22.74 -6.52
N ARG A 806 -35.40 -21.54 -6.22
CA ARG A 806 -34.06 -21.35 -5.68
C ARG A 806 -33.87 -22.04 -4.32
N GLN A 807 -34.81 -21.83 -3.39
CA GLN A 807 -34.73 -22.46 -2.06
C GLN A 807 -34.90 -23.98 -2.14
N TYR A 808 -35.82 -24.45 -2.99
CA TYR A 808 -36.09 -25.86 -3.21
C TYR A 808 -34.87 -26.61 -3.78
N ILE A 809 -34.23 -26.07 -4.82
CA ILE A 809 -33.01 -26.67 -5.39
C ILE A 809 -31.89 -26.73 -4.34
N LYS A 810 -31.72 -25.65 -3.56
CA LYS A 810 -30.69 -25.59 -2.51
C LYS A 810 -30.90 -26.61 -1.40
N SER A 811 -32.12 -26.74 -0.87
CA SER A 811 -32.42 -27.72 0.19
C SER A 811 -32.26 -29.14 -0.33
N GLU A 812 -32.81 -29.43 -1.51
CA GLU A 812 -32.79 -30.78 -2.08
C GLU A 812 -31.38 -31.24 -2.47
N THR A 813 -30.52 -30.36 -2.98
CA THR A 813 -29.12 -30.71 -3.25
C THR A 813 -28.36 -31.02 -1.96
N SER A 814 -28.56 -30.23 -0.90
CA SER A 814 -27.91 -30.48 0.39
C SER A 814 -28.31 -31.81 1.01
N GLU A 815 -29.59 -32.15 0.92
CA GLU A 815 -30.09 -33.40 1.46
C GLU A 815 -29.72 -34.61 0.59
N ALA A 816 -29.69 -34.46 -0.75
CA ALA A 816 -29.22 -35.51 -1.66
C ALA A 816 -27.75 -35.90 -1.38
N VAL A 817 -26.89 -34.93 -1.07
CA VAL A 817 -25.51 -35.21 -0.70
C VAL A 817 -25.41 -35.92 0.66
N ASN A 818 -26.25 -35.54 1.62
CA ASN A 818 -26.29 -36.21 2.92
C ASN A 818 -26.71 -37.68 2.79
N ASP A 819 -27.65 -38.00 1.90
CA ASP A 819 -28.05 -39.40 1.64
C ASP A 819 -26.91 -40.22 1.05
N VAL A 820 -26.16 -39.67 0.09
CA VAL A 820 -24.98 -40.33 -0.47
C VAL A 820 -23.91 -40.55 0.61
N TRP A 821 -23.71 -39.58 1.52
CA TRP A 821 -22.80 -39.74 2.65
C TRP A 821 -23.24 -40.84 3.62
N LEU A 822 -24.53 -40.91 3.96
CA LEU A 822 -25.06 -41.94 4.84
C LEU A 822 -24.89 -43.34 4.24
N ASP A 823 -25.00 -43.48 2.91
CA ASP A 823 -24.72 -44.75 2.21
C ASP A 823 -23.22 -45.09 2.18
N ALA A 824 -22.35 -44.09 1.97
CA ALA A 824 -20.90 -44.30 1.92
C ALA A 824 -20.24 -44.51 3.29
N LYS A 825 -20.79 -43.91 4.37
CA LYS A 825 -20.19 -43.89 5.72
C LYS A 825 -19.79 -45.27 6.26
N PRO A 826 -20.62 -46.33 6.18
CA PRO A 826 -20.24 -47.66 6.66
C PRO A 826 -19.00 -48.24 5.97
N ILE A 827 -18.76 -47.87 4.71
CA ILE A 827 -17.64 -48.38 3.90
C ILE A 827 -16.33 -47.67 4.28
N VAL A 828 -16.41 -46.38 4.64
CA VAL A 828 -15.23 -45.56 5.00
C VAL A 828 -14.96 -45.48 6.50
N GLN A 829 -15.78 -46.10 7.35
CA GLN A 829 -15.71 -45.95 8.82
C GLN A 829 -14.34 -46.35 9.40
N THR A 830 -13.78 -47.49 8.98
CA THR A 830 -12.47 -47.95 9.47
C THR A 830 -11.34 -46.98 9.13
N PHE A 831 -11.38 -46.38 7.93
CA PHE A 831 -10.44 -45.33 7.55
C PHE A 831 -10.57 -44.09 8.46
N LEU A 832 -11.80 -43.67 8.76
CA LEU A 832 -12.06 -42.54 9.66
C LEU A 832 -11.58 -42.81 11.10
N ASP A 833 -11.69 -44.06 11.57
CA ASP A 833 -11.24 -44.48 12.89
C ASP A 833 -9.71 -44.50 12.96
N ASP A 834 -9.04 -45.01 11.93
CA ASP A 834 -7.58 -45.02 11.83
C ASP A 834 -6.98 -43.61 11.78
N VAL A 835 -7.59 -42.69 11.00
CA VAL A 835 -7.21 -41.27 10.98
C VAL A 835 -7.48 -40.58 12.33
N ASN A 836 -8.56 -40.94 13.03
CA ASN A 836 -8.86 -40.39 14.36
C ASN A 836 -7.84 -40.80 15.42
N GLU A 837 -7.18 -41.96 15.28
CA GLU A 837 -6.16 -42.41 16.23
C GLU A 837 -4.91 -41.51 16.25
N LEU A 838 -4.66 -40.74 15.18
CA LEU A 838 -3.60 -39.72 15.16
C LEU A 838 -3.80 -38.65 16.25
N LYS A 839 -4.98 -38.53 16.86
CA LYS A 839 -5.18 -37.71 18.08
C LYS A 839 -4.29 -38.13 19.25
N SER A 840 -3.88 -39.40 19.33
CA SER A 840 -2.95 -39.89 20.35
C SER A 840 -1.56 -39.26 20.27
N LEU A 841 -1.19 -38.64 19.14
CA LEU A 841 0.01 -37.78 19.05
C LEU A 841 -0.05 -36.60 20.02
N SER A 842 -1.24 -36.09 20.32
CA SER A 842 -1.41 -35.00 21.29
C SER A 842 -0.98 -35.42 22.69
N GLU A 843 -1.13 -36.70 23.05
CA GLU A 843 -0.70 -37.23 24.36
C GLU A 843 0.83 -37.35 24.41
N ASP A 844 1.44 -37.83 23.32
CA ASP A 844 2.90 -37.94 23.19
C ASP A 844 3.60 -36.56 23.28
N PHE A 845 2.99 -35.50 22.73
CA PHE A 845 3.50 -34.12 22.86
C PHE A 845 3.39 -33.55 24.29
N GLU A 846 2.33 -33.88 25.04
CA GLU A 846 2.22 -33.45 26.44
C GLU A 846 3.28 -34.13 27.33
N GLU A 847 3.65 -35.37 27.03
CA GLU A 847 4.74 -36.06 27.75
C GLU A 847 6.11 -35.43 27.46
N LEU A 848 6.40 -35.08 26.20
CA LEU A 848 7.60 -34.32 25.84
C LEU A 848 7.67 -32.98 26.57
N LYS A 849 6.53 -32.29 26.69
CA LYS A 849 6.43 -31.03 27.46
C LYS A 849 6.72 -31.24 28.94
N ILE A 850 6.24 -32.33 29.56
CA ILE A 850 6.57 -32.68 30.95
C ILE A 850 8.08 -32.91 31.09
N TYR A 851 8.71 -33.60 30.13
CA TYR A 851 10.16 -33.81 30.11
C TYR A 851 10.93 -32.49 30.04
N LEU A 852 10.59 -31.61 29.09
CA LEU A 852 11.25 -30.30 28.94
C LEU A 852 11.06 -29.41 30.19
N ASN A 853 9.87 -29.46 30.81
CA ASN A 853 9.60 -28.72 32.04
C ASN A 853 10.44 -29.24 33.23
N LYS A 854 10.68 -30.55 33.33
CA LYS A 854 11.59 -31.11 34.32
C LYS A 854 13.03 -30.63 34.11
N SER A 855 13.52 -30.63 32.86
CA SER A 855 14.85 -30.10 32.51
C SER A 855 14.99 -28.61 32.85
N TYR A 856 13.96 -27.79 32.56
CA TYR A 856 13.94 -26.37 32.91
C TYR A 856 14.01 -26.14 34.44
N ASN A 857 13.19 -26.86 35.21
CA ASN A 857 13.17 -26.72 36.68
C ASN A 857 14.47 -27.20 37.35
N ALA A 858 15.12 -28.20 36.74
CA ALA A 858 16.45 -28.66 37.14
C ALA A 858 17.57 -27.68 36.74
N ASN A 859 17.24 -26.59 36.03
CA ASN A 859 18.18 -25.58 35.54
C ASN A 859 19.30 -26.17 34.68
N GLU A 860 18.98 -27.21 33.92
CA GLU A 860 19.90 -27.82 32.97
C GLU A 860 20.27 -26.80 31.89
N PHE A 861 21.55 -26.69 31.54
CA PHE A 861 22.11 -25.66 30.65
C PHE A 861 21.86 -24.21 31.12
N TYR A 862 21.61 -24.00 32.42
CA TYR A 862 21.35 -22.69 33.01
C TYR A 862 20.17 -21.93 32.37
N ILE A 863 19.22 -22.60 31.72
CA ILE A 863 18.12 -21.92 31.03
C ILE A 863 17.31 -21.07 32.03
N ARG A 864 17.11 -21.57 33.25
CA ARG A 864 16.40 -20.83 34.30
C ARG A 864 17.23 -19.65 34.81
N ASP A 865 18.54 -19.80 34.98
CA ASP A 865 19.42 -18.73 35.45
C ASP A 865 19.69 -17.68 34.37
N ILE A 866 19.76 -18.03 33.08
CA ILE A 866 19.87 -17.08 31.96
C ILE A 866 18.58 -16.26 31.87
N VAL A 867 17.41 -16.90 31.97
CA VAL A 867 16.13 -16.20 32.06
C VAL A 867 16.09 -15.31 33.30
N GLY A 868 16.55 -15.81 34.45
CA GLY A 868 16.63 -15.06 35.70
C GLY A 868 17.57 -13.85 35.65
N ILE A 869 18.77 -14.00 35.09
CA ILE A 869 19.74 -12.92 34.87
C ILE A 869 19.19 -11.91 33.87
N THR A 870 18.53 -12.36 32.80
CA THR A 870 17.91 -11.47 31.82
C THR A 870 16.81 -10.63 32.48
N VAL A 871 15.95 -11.25 33.29
CA VAL A 871 14.92 -10.55 34.08
C VAL A 871 15.56 -9.61 35.11
N TYR A 872 16.61 -10.03 35.81
CA TYR A 872 17.32 -9.20 36.78
C TYR A 872 18.03 -8.00 36.13
N ILE A 873 18.69 -8.17 34.98
CA ILE A 873 19.30 -7.09 34.19
C ILE A 873 18.22 -6.11 33.70
N ILE A 874 17.05 -6.61 33.28
CA ILE A 874 15.90 -5.79 32.87
C ILE A 874 15.35 -4.97 34.05
N ASP A 875 15.27 -5.58 35.24
CA ASP A 875 14.76 -4.93 36.45
C ASP A 875 15.77 -3.93 37.04
N GLU A 876 17.07 -4.23 37.06
CA GLU A 876 18.11 -3.34 37.60
C GLU A 876 18.51 -2.20 36.66
N LEU A 877 18.53 -2.42 35.33
CA LEU A 877 18.90 -1.36 34.40
C LEU A 877 17.78 -0.34 34.14
N SER A 878 16.59 -0.47 34.73
CA SER A 878 15.43 0.42 34.50
C SER A 878 15.06 0.56 33.01
N ILE A 879 15.36 -0.45 32.18
CA ILE A 879 15.11 -0.45 30.72
C ILE A 879 13.64 -0.80 30.39
N ARG A 880 12.82 -1.08 31.42
CA ARG A 880 11.41 -1.47 31.28
C ARG A 880 10.56 -0.53 30.41
N GLY A 881 10.94 0.74 30.27
CA GLY A 881 10.23 1.72 29.43
C GLY A 881 10.64 1.77 27.95
N HIS A 882 11.70 1.06 27.53
CA HIS A 882 12.28 1.22 26.19
C HIS A 882 12.47 -0.08 25.39
N ILE A 883 12.22 -1.26 25.97
CA ILE A 883 12.28 -2.53 25.23
C ILE A 883 11.05 -3.37 25.56
N GLU A 884 9.93 -3.06 24.92
CA GLU A 884 8.65 -3.80 25.06
C GLU A 884 8.66 -5.18 24.36
N SER A 885 9.66 -5.51 23.54
CA SER A 885 9.65 -6.71 22.67
C SER A 885 10.44 -7.92 23.17
N LEU A 886 11.18 -7.83 24.29
CA LEU A 886 11.95 -8.96 24.82
C LEU A 886 11.12 -10.04 25.55
N PRO A 887 10.02 -9.71 26.27
CA PRO A 887 9.11 -10.73 26.77
C PRO A 887 8.54 -11.57 25.62
N ASP A 888 8.29 -10.94 24.47
CA ASP A 888 7.81 -11.59 23.27
C ASP A 888 8.85 -12.49 22.62
N ILE A 889 10.16 -12.19 22.64
CA ILE A 889 11.20 -13.10 22.10
C ILE A 889 11.39 -14.35 22.97
N ILE A 890 11.32 -14.21 24.30
CA ILE A 890 11.44 -15.36 25.22
C ILE A 890 10.14 -16.19 25.20
N ASN A 891 9.00 -15.51 25.14
CA ASN A 891 7.72 -16.16 24.86
C ASN A 891 7.70 -16.75 23.45
N GLU A 892 8.35 -16.18 22.45
CA GLU A 892 8.47 -16.67 21.08
C GLU A 892 9.44 -17.84 21.00
N ILE A 893 10.50 -17.95 21.81
CA ILE A 893 11.34 -19.15 21.83
C ILE A 893 10.60 -20.31 22.52
N TRP A 894 9.85 -20.02 23.58
CA TRP A 894 8.94 -20.97 24.24
C TRP A 894 7.75 -21.32 23.33
N GLU A 895 7.19 -20.34 22.65
CA GLU A 895 6.13 -20.47 21.66
C GLU A 895 6.68 -21.09 20.40
N VAL A 896 7.93 -20.97 19.96
CA VAL A 896 8.45 -21.62 18.74
C VAL A 896 8.70 -23.10 19.01
N MET A 897 9.19 -23.47 20.20
CA MET A 897 9.24 -24.88 20.62
C MET A 897 7.85 -25.46 20.90
N GLY A 898 6.91 -24.64 21.40
CA GLY A 898 5.49 -25.00 21.60
C GLY A 898 4.62 -24.91 20.35
N GLU A 899 4.98 -24.09 19.36
CA GLU A 899 4.34 -23.81 18.08
C GLU A 899 4.82 -24.81 17.08
N SER A 900 6.02 -25.36 17.17
CA SER A 900 6.38 -26.56 16.40
C SER A 900 5.42 -27.71 16.75
N GLY A 901 5.16 -27.93 18.04
CA GLY A 901 4.18 -28.92 18.52
C GLY A 901 2.72 -28.54 18.26
N LYS A 902 2.33 -27.28 18.49
CA LYS A 902 0.98 -26.77 18.17
C LYS A 902 0.76 -26.65 16.66
N ALA A 903 1.78 -26.44 15.83
CA ALA A 903 1.71 -26.35 14.37
C ALA A 903 1.74 -27.72 13.75
N ILE A 904 2.42 -28.72 14.30
CA ILE A 904 2.24 -30.13 13.90
C ILE A 904 0.86 -30.61 14.34
N ARG A 905 0.43 -30.31 15.58
CA ARG A 905 -0.93 -30.61 16.06
C ARG A 905 -2.00 -29.86 15.26
N LYS A 906 -1.82 -28.56 14.98
CA LYS A 906 -2.69 -27.75 14.12
C LYS A 906 -2.58 -28.22 12.69
N SER A 907 -1.45 -28.68 12.17
CA SER A 907 -1.32 -29.24 10.81
C SER A 907 -2.03 -30.56 10.69
N ILE A 908 -1.97 -31.43 11.71
CA ILE A 908 -2.73 -32.69 11.74
C ILE A 908 -4.22 -32.40 11.94
N LEU A 909 -4.58 -31.50 12.85
CA LEU A 909 -5.97 -31.05 13.03
C LEU A 909 -6.48 -30.32 11.79
N TRP A 910 -5.64 -29.54 11.11
CA TRP A 910 -5.93 -28.83 9.86
C TRP A 910 -5.96 -29.78 8.71
N ILE A 911 -5.19 -30.87 8.65
CA ILE A 911 -5.34 -31.93 7.64
C ILE A 911 -6.65 -32.66 7.90
N ILE A 912 -6.98 -33.01 9.15
CA ILE A 912 -8.27 -33.61 9.52
C ILE A 912 -9.43 -32.67 9.21
N GLU A 913 -9.31 -31.39 9.56
CA GLU A 913 -10.29 -30.36 9.27
C GLU A 913 -10.33 -30.04 7.79
N THR A 914 -9.22 -30.05 7.06
CA THR A 914 -9.16 -29.82 5.61
C THR A 914 -9.69 -31.04 4.88
N ILE A 915 -9.53 -32.27 5.37
CA ILE A 915 -10.25 -33.43 4.84
C ILE A 915 -11.74 -33.26 5.09
N LYS A 916 -12.16 -32.88 6.31
CA LYS A 916 -13.58 -32.58 6.62
C LYS A 916 -14.13 -31.41 5.81
N THR A 917 -13.33 -30.37 5.59
CA THR A 917 -13.70 -29.13 4.92
C THR A 917 -13.59 -29.28 3.42
N THR A 918 -12.71 -30.12 2.90
CA THR A 918 -12.66 -30.54 1.50
C THR A 918 -13.81 -31.47 1.21
N TYR A 919 -14.16 -32.39 2.12
CA TYR A 919 -15.40 -33.16 2.03
C TYR A 919 -16.61 -32.22 2.01
N LYS A 920 -16.68 -31.27 2.95
CA LYS A 920 -17.73 -30.24 3.03
C LYS A 920 -17.71 -29.28 1.83
N LYS A 921 -16.56 -28.93 1.28
CA LYS A 921 -16.39 -28.06 0.10
C LYS A 921 -16.63 -28.82 -1.20
N ILE A 922 -16.39 -30.13 -1.28
CA ILE A 922 -16.84 -30.98 -2.39
C ILE A 922 -18.36 -31.07 -2.32
N VAL A 923 -18.93 -31.27 -1.14
CA VAL A 923 -20.38 -31.19 -0.87
C VAL A 923 -20.93 -29.81 -1.24
N ASP A 924 -20.24 -28.72 -0.89
CA ASP A 924 -20.66 -27.34 -1.17
C ASP A 924 -20.35 -26.89 -2.62
N PHE A 925 -19.36 -27.49 -3.29
CA PHE A 925 -19.07 -27.31 -4.72
C PHE A 925 -20.13 -28.02 -5.57
N ILE A 926 -20.54 -29.23 -5.15
CA ILE A 926 -21.75 -29.89 -5.66
C ILE A 926 -23.00 -29.03 -5.41
N LYS A 927 -23.03 -28.19 -4.36
CA LYS A 927 -24.09 -27.17 -4.18
C LYS A 927 -23.92 -25.92 -5.05
N TRP A 928 -22.70 -25.53 -5.40
CA TRP A 928 -22.40 -24.31 -6.15
C TRP A 928 -22.69 -24.45 -7.66
N ASP A 929 -22.56 -25.66 -8.22
CA ASP A 929 -23.01 -25.97 -9.60
C ASP A 929 -24.54 -25.81 -9.80
N PHE A 930 -25.29 -25.54 -8.73
CA PHE A 930 -26.73 -25.21 -8.76
C PHE A 930 -27.05 -23.74 -8.42
N GLU A 931 -26.04 -22.87 -8.25
CA GLU A 931 -26.22 -21.44 -7.93
C GLU A 931 -26.01 -20.48 -9.13
N TRP A 932 -26.18 -20.96 -10.37
CA TRP A 932 -26.34 -20.11 -11.57
C TRP A 932 -27.78 -20.11 -12.11
#